data_AF-A0A7K8WRU0-F1
#
_entry.id   AF-A0A7K8WRU0-F1
#
_cell.length_a   1.000
_cell.length_b   1.000
_cell.length_c   1.000
_cell.angle_alpha   90.00
_cell.angle_beta   90.00
_cell.angle_gamma   90.00
#
_symmetry.space_group_name_H-M   'P 1'
#
loop_
_entity.id
_entity.type
_entity.pdbx_description
1 polymer ?
#
loop_
_entity_poly.entity_id
_entity_poly.type
_entity_poly.pdbx_seq_one_letter_code
_entity_poly.pdbx_strand_id
1 'polypeptide(L)'
;MKVLLLLLLSPLQGMGASDHREEDFHFCGDRNQTQSSSVIYEHGPATISIENTAQALIIRKPFLPNRRNSYYKYSLPPTLGRYRFCIYWFKANRTLQLVYGKQSILLGRDPSSSITKGQESQKTERTSTFIFNVSYISKDGKNTSLDARAEYFFPASPESMPVWEQDVEDQLTALDSLIAQPLAPAMGATEQQTLRRKLGELEKTLAKVELEGQNQTFGRATVHATVLRVPHTPAPQHLAFASQREEGGEVHGFTVDLPSSLFMMVKEREEVVEHRVLLMDINGQTMFQDENSSHVLGDKVVSISLVDTMVANLSDPVVLTFFHDQLPRNVTPLCVFWQEDTTASSGSWDSYGCTTLAGSSQTECRCNHLTYFAVLMVTSPEITYVHRHYLSIITYVGCLISALASICTIVFLYFRSKQRDQITSMHIHMNLLGAIFLLDITFLLSEHLASSSSEAVCRAGGLFLHFCLLSCLTWMGIEGYNLYRLVIEVFNAYHDHFLLKLCLVGWGFPFFCVMLIFLANWTNYGPFSVPVYESIDGRSTNATICWITSPLIHNIVNLSFFSLVFLFNSVMLGAMVREILRQNKKGHKLKHVLALFGLSILLGIPWALIFFSFTSGIFCLVSLYIFTIINSLQGFLIFLWYWSMVLQSRKSPDSQSSSDSVKLQPNSS
;
A
#
# COMPACT_ATOMS: atom_id res chain seq x y z
N MET A 1 -49.87 73.12 14.51
CA MET A 1 -50.79 71.96 14.56
C MET A 1 -51.68 72.01 13.32
N LYS A 2 -51.65 70.97 12.48
CA LYS A 2 -52.43 70.73 11.24
C LYS A 2 -52.20 71.64 10.00
N VAL A 3 -50.97 71.73 9.45
CA VAL A 3 -50.76 72.08 8.01
C VAL A 3 -49.55 71.34 7.36
N LEU A 4 -48.92 70.34 7.99
CA LEU A 4 -47.67 69.76 7.47
C LEU A 4 -47.66 68.21 7.42
N LEU A 5 -48.69 67.59 6.83
CA LEU A 5 -48.72 66.13 6.63
C LEU A 5 -49.51 65.65 5.38
N LEU A 6 -49.48 66.40 4.27
CA LEU A 6 -50.26 66.03 3.07
C LEU A 6 -49.54 66.36 1.73
N LEU A 7 -48.21 66.36 1.71
CA LEU A 7 -47.40 66.63 0.49
C LEU A 7 -46.36 65.54 0.16
N LEU A 8 -46.63 64.28 0.52
CA LEU A 8 -45.74 63.14 0.18
C LEU A 8 -46.48 61.89 -0.33
N LEU A 9 -47.50 62.04 -1.17
CA LEU A 9 -48.08 60.92 -1.93
C LEU A 9 -48.44 61.37 -3.36
N SER A 10 -47.45 61.34 -4.25
CA SER A 10 -47.64 61.43 -5.69
C SER A 10 -47.92 60.04 -6.29
N PRO A 11 -48.82 59.91 -7.28
CA PRO A 11 -49.13 58.65 -7.95
C PRO A 11 -48.16 58.40 -9.11
N LEU A 12 -47.58 57.21 -9.20
CA LEU A 12 -46.90 56.71 -10.40
C LEU A 12 -47.49 55.34 -10.72
N GLN A 13 -48.52 55.35 -11.57
CA GLN A 13 -48.99 54.17 -12.27
C GLN A 13 -48.10 53.92 -13.50
N GLY A 14 -47.55 52.71 -13.59
CA GLY A 14 -47.35 52.01 -14.85
C GLY A 14 -46.05 52.24 -15.61
N MET A 15 -44.93 51.71 -15.12
CA MET A 15 -43.82 51.27 -15.97
C MET A 15 -43.51 49.81 -15.66
N GLY A 16 -43.63 48.97 -16.68
CA GLY A 16 -43.48 47.52 -16.58
C GLY A 16 -42.09 47.11 -16.11
N ALA A 17 -42.07 46.15 -15.20
CA ALA A 17 -40.87 45.41 -14.82
C ALA A 17 -40.35 44.63 -16.03
N SER A 18 -39.26 45.11 -16.63
CA SER A 18 -38.41 44.31 -17.52
C SER A 18 -37.28 43.75 -16.67
N ASP A 19 -37.49 42.55 -16.14
CA ASP A 19 -36.42 41.69 -15.64
C ASP A 19 -35.48 41.40 -16.82
N HIS A 20 -34.36 42.13 -16.92
CA HIS A 20 -33.34 41.91 -17.95
C HIS A 20 -32.68 40.54 -17.71
N ARG A 21 -33.31 39.49 -18.21
CA ARG A 21 -32.71 38.16 -18.34
C ARG A 21 -31.80 38.19 -19.55
N GLU A 22 -30.50 38.12 -19.32
CA GLU A 22 -29.52 37.97 -20.38
C GLU A 22 -29.74 36.63 -21.10
N GLU A 23 -30.01 36.69 -22.40
CA GLU A 23 -30.25 35.55 -23.28
C GLU A 23 -28.96 35.19 -24.04
N ASP A 24 -28.52 33.93 -23.97
CA ASP A 24 -27.23 33.50 -24.56
C ASP A 24 -27.34 33.23 -26.07
N PHE A 25 -28.54 32.91 -26.55
CA PHE A 25 -28.83 32.77 -27.97
C PHE A 25 -30.28 33.14 -28.27
N HIS A 26 -30.46 33.89 -29.35
CA HIS A 26 -31.75 34.39 -29.79
C HIS A 26 -31.82 34.31 -31.31
N PHE A 27 -32.86 33.67 -31.84
CA PHE A 27 -33.12 33.55 -33.29
C PHE A 27 -34.56 33.96 -33.58
N CYS A 28 -34.80 34.90 -34.48
CA CYS A 28 -36.12 35.28 -34.96
C CYS A 28 -36.25 35.11 -36.46
N GLY A 29 -37.47 34.85 -36.92
CA GLY A 29 -37.83 34.89 -38.33
C GLY A 29 -39.34 34.94 -38.55
N ASP A 30 -39.73 35.23 -39.79
CA ASP A 30 -41.11 35.21 -40.23
C ASP A 30 -41.39 33.93 -41.02
N ARG A 31 -42.35 33.14 -40.53
CA ARG A 31 -42.81 31.90 -41.15
C ARG A 31 -44.18 32.10 -41.78
N ASN A 32 -44.37 31.64 -43.02
CA ASN A 32 -45.67 31.61 -43.66
C ASN A 32 -46.33 30.24 -43.46
N GLN A 33 -47.40 30.19 -42.68
CA GLN A 33 -48.12 28.97 -42.36
C GLN A 33 -49.28 28.78 -43.34
N THR A 34 -49.10 27.86 -44.30
CA THR A 34 -50.06 27.58 -45.38
C THR A 34 -51.01 26.41 -45.07
N GLN A 35 -50.71 25.62 -44.05
CA GLN A 35 -51.51 24.47 -43.62
C GLN A 35 -51.35 24.24 -42.11
N SER A 36 -52.12 23.28 -41.56
CA SER A 36 -51.97 22.86 -40.16
C SER A 36 -50.54 22.39 -39.90
N SER A 37 -49.92 22.92 -38.84
CA SER A 37 -48.51 22.75 -38.58
C SER A 37 -48.23 22.47 -37.11
N SER A 38 -47.09 21.83 -36.84
CA SER A 38 -46.59 21.61 -35.47
C SER A 38 -45.16 22.10 -35.29
N VAL A 39 -44.73 22.26 -34.05
CA VAL A 39 -43.32 22.38 -33.69
C VAL A 39 -42.82 21.01 -33.27
N ILE A 40 -41.73 20.55 -33.88
CA ILE A 40 -41.05 19.31 -33.50
C ILE A 40 -39.73 19.70 -32.88
N TYR A 41 -39.46 19.18 -31.69
CA TYR A 41 -38.23 19.44 -30.96
C TYR A 41 -37.53 18.12 -30.67
N GLU A 42 -36.35 17.93 -31.24
CA GLU A 42 -35.64 16.65 -31.22
C GLU A 42 -34.14 16.83 -30.95
N HIS A 43 -33.47 15.73 -30.61
CA HIS A 43 -32.02 15.72 -30.47
C HIS A 43 -31.34 15.83 -31.85
N GLY A 44 -30.35 16.71 -31.97
CA GLY A 44 -29.52 16.87 -33.16
C GLY A 44 -28.04 16.68 -32.87
N PRO A 45 -27.18 16.64 -33.90
CA PRO A 45 -25.71 16.58 -33.73
C PRO A 45 -25.17 17.87 -33.08
N ALA A 46 -23.84 18.04 -32.97
CA ALA A 46 -23.12 19.12 -32.27
C ALA A 46 -23.45 20.59 -32.66
N THR A 47 -24.51 20.82 -33.44
CA THR A 47 -25.00 22.11 -33.92
C THR A 47 -26.49 22.28 -33.60
N ILE A 48 -26.90 23.49 -33.22
CA ILE A 48 -28.32 23.86 -33.17
C ILE A 48 -28.79 24.01 -34.62
N SER A 49 -29.82 23.26 -35.03
CA SER A 49 -30.39 23.36 -36.38
C SER A 49 -31.87 23.73 -36.33
N ILE A 50 -32.28 24.68 -37.16
CA ILE A 50 -33.67 25.10 -37.31
C ILE A 50 -34.08 24.83 -38.75
N GLU A 51 -34.99 23.89 -38.94
CA GLU A 51 -35.51 23.47 -40.25
C GLU A 51 -37.01 23.78 -40.35
N ASN A 52 -37.41 24.38 -41.46
CA ASN A 52 -38.79 24.76 -41.71
C ASN A 52 -39.38 24.02 -42.92
N THR A 53 -40.54 23.43 -42.68
CA THR A 53 -41.34 22.72 -43.67
C THR A 53 -42.77 23.24 -43.64
N ALA A 54 -43.56 22.94 -44.67
CA ALA A 54 -44.98 23.32 -44.66
C ALA A 54 -45.74 22.66 -43.49
N GLN A 55 -45.36 21.46 -43.05
CA GLN A 55 -46.02 20.66 -42.01
C GLN A 55 -45.48 20.94 -40.60
N ALA A 56 -44.22 21.33 -40.47
CA ALA A 56 -43.58 21.49 -39.16
C ALA A 56 -42.43 22.49 -39.15
N LEU A 57 -42.25 23.15 -38.00
CA LEU A 57 -41.02 23.83 -37.62
C LEU A 57 -40.21 22.89 -36.72
N ILE A 58 -39.06 22.44 -37.20
CA ILE A 58 -38.22 21.45 -36.53
C ILE A 58 -37.03 22.17 -35.91
N ILE A 59 -36.85 21.99 -34.61
CA ILE A 59 -35.76 22.59 -33.85
C ILE A 59 -34.95 21.43 -33.26
N ARG A 60 -33.73 21.26 -33.75
CA ARG A 60 -32.79 20.27 -33.22
C ARG A 60 -31.70 20.96 -32.43
N LYS A 61 -31.28 20.35 -31.34
CA LYS A 61 -30.14 20.85 -30.55
C LYS A 61 -29.33 19.69 -29.95
N PRO A 62 -28.05 19.92 -29.59
CA PRO A 62 -27.16 18.86 -29.12
C PRO A 62 -27.48 18.30 -27.72
N PHE A 63 -28.45 18.87 -27.00
CA PHE A 63 -28.81 18.45 -25.64
C PHE A 63 -30.34 18.27 -25.52
N LEU A 64 -30.83 17.30 -24.74
CA LEU A 64 -32.25 17.20 -24.39
C LEU A 64 -32.38 17.36 -22.86
N PRO A 65 -33.37 18.10 -22.36
CA PRO A 65 -33.57 18.25 -20.92
C PRO A 65 -34.11 16.99 -20.21
N ASN A 66 -34.64 16.01 -20.95
CA ASN A 66 -35.10 14.72 -20.41
C ASN A 66 -35.08 13.66 -21.52
N ARG A 67 -34.36 12.55 -21.34
CA ARG A 67 -34.14 11.50 -22.37
C ARG A 67 -35.28 10.48 -22.49
N ARG A 68 -36.38 10.61 -21.74
CA ARG A 68 -37.49 9.64 -21.81
C ARG A 68 -38.22 9.64 -23.17
N ASN A 69 -38.23 10.78 -23.88
CA ASN A 69 -38.83 10.94 -25.21
C ASN A 69 -37.75 11.44 -26.21
N SER A 70 -37.63 10.81 -27.38
CA SER A 70 -36.64 11.18 -28.41
C SER A 70 -36.98 12.46 -29.17
N TYR A 71 -38.24 12.90 -29.12
CA TYR A 71 -38.72 14.16 -29.65
C TYR A 71 -40.00 14.61 -28.93
N TYR A 72 -40.26 15.92 -28.95
CA TYR A 72 -41.46 16.54 -28.43
C TYR A 72 -42.22 17.22 -29.58
N LYS A 73 -43.54 17.07 -29.63
CA LYS A 73 -44.41 17.70 -30.63
C LYS A 73 -45.38 18.65 -29.97
N TYR A 74 -45.41 19.90 -30.44
CA TYR A 74 -46.32 20.94 -29.96
C TYR A 74 -47.21 21.42 -31.12
N SER A 75 -48.51 21.57 -30.88
CA SER A 75 -49.45 22.08 -31.88
C SER A 75 -49.33 23.61 -32.02
N LEU A 76 -49.28 24.12 -33.24
CA LEU A 76 -49.31 25.57 -33.52
C LEU A 76 -50.75 26.08 -33.68
N PRO A 77 -50.98 27.42 -33.68
CA PRO A 77 -52.30 27.98 -33.93
C PRO A 77 -52.92 27.46 -35.24
N PRO A 78 -54.23 27.16 -35.27
CA PRO A 78 -54.90 26.64 -36.46
C PRO A 78 -55.11 27.70 -37.56
N THR A 79 -55.00 28.99 -37.22
CA THR A 79 -55.15 30.10 -38.16
C THR A 79 -53.99 30.15 -39.15
N LEU A 80 -54.31 30.26 -40.44
CA LEU A 80 -53.32 30.34 -41.51
C LEU A 80 -52.85 31.79 -41.68
N GLY A 81 -51.58 31.97 -42.05
CA GLY A 81 -51.00 33.29 -42.27
C GLY A 81 -49.53 33.39 -41.90
N ARG A 82 -49.02 34.63 -41.92
CA ARG A 82 -47.63 34.93 -41.59
C ARG A 82 -47.47 35.14 -40.09
N TYR A 83 -46.59 34.36 -39.47
CA TYR A 83 -46.24 34.43 -38.06
C TYR A 83 -44.78 34.81 -37.89
N ARG A 84 -44.52 35.81 -37.05
CA ARG A 84 -43.18 36.02 -36.51
C ARG A 84 -42.96 35.06 -35.35
N PHE A 85 -41.82 34.38 -35.35
CA PHE A 85 -41.42 33.53 -34.25
C PHE A 85 -40.00 33.86 -33.80
N CYS A 86 -39.75 33.66 -32.51
CA CYS A 86 -38.44 33.85 -31.90
C CYS A 86 -38.14 32.69 -30.93
N ILE A 87 -36.92 32.17 -31.01
CA ILE A 87 -36.38 31.12 -30.16
C ILE A 87 -35.37 31.76 -29.23
N TYR A 88 -35.58 31.60 -27.93
CA TYR A 88 -34.73 32.12 -26.87
C TYR A 88 -34.12 30.96 -26.11
N TRP A 89 -32.79 30.96 -25.98
CA TRP A 89 -32.06 30.02 -25.16
C TRP A 89 -31.37 30.74 -24.00
N PHE A 90 -31.71 30.30 -22.80
CA PHE A 90 -31.10 30.77 -21.56
C PHE A 90 -30.17 29.67 -21.05
N LYS A 91 -28.85 29.86 -21.15
CA LYS A 91 -27.85 28.87 -20.69
C LYS A 91 -27.92 28.69 -19.18
N ALA A 92 -28.08 29.79 -18.42
CA ALA A 92 -28.16 29.78 -16.96
C ALA A 92 -29.37 28.97 -16.44
N ASN A 93 -30.55 29.18 -17.04
CA ASN A 93 -31.79 28.52 -16.62
C ASN A 93 -32.08 27.22 -17.39
N ARG A 94 -31.26 26.90 -18.39
CA ARG A 94 -31.40 25.73 -19.29
C ARG A 94 -32.75 25.62 -19.98
N THR A 95 -33.45 26.73 -20.13
CA THR A 95 -34.75 26.80 -20.77
C THR A 95 -34.60 27.20 -22.23
N LEU A 96 -35.41 26.55 -23.08
CA LEU A 96 -35.60 26.94 -24.46
C LEU A 96 -37.05 27.38 -24.63
N GLN A 97 -37.26 28.62 -25.04
CA GLN A 97 -38.58 29.20 -25.19
C GLN A 97 -38.80 29.58 -26.64
N LEU A 98 -39.91 29.10 -27.22
CA LEU A 98 -40.37 29.48 -28.54
C LEU A 98 -41.57 30.40 -28.39
N VAL A 99 -41.43 31.65 -28.82
CA VAL A 99 -42.54 32.58 -29.00
C VAL A 99 -42.98 32.51 -30.46
N TYR A 100 -44.22 32.08 -30.72
CA TYR A 100 -44.79 31.97 -32.06
C TYR A 100 -46.07 32.80 -32.15
N GLY A 101 -46.01 33.96 -32.80
CA GLY A 101 -47.10 34.94 -32.80
C GLY A 101 -47.42 35.43 -31.38
N LYS A 102 -48.58 35.02 -30.84
CA LYS A 102 -49.02 35.34 -29.46
C LYS A 102 -48.82 34.17 -28.48
N GLN A 103 -48.40 33.00 -28.95
CA GLN A 103 -48.20 31.83 -28.10
C GLN A 103 -46.74 31.76 -27.64
N SER A 104 -46.53 31.40 -26.38
CA SER A 104 -45.21 31.12 -25.82
C SER A 104 -45.17 29.67 -25.36
N ILE A 105 -44.22 28.91 -25.91
CA ILE A 105 -44.07 27.47 -25.71
C ILE A 105 -42.71 27.21 -25.08
N LEU A 106 -42.68 26.57 -23.92
CA LEU A 106 -41.44 26.10 -23.30
C LEU A 106 -41.08 24.73 -23.92
N LEU A 107 -40.00 24.67 -24.69
CA LEU A 107 -39.60 23.46 -25.42
C LEU A 107 -38.81 22.50 -24.52
N GLY A 108 -39.12 21.21 -24.61
CA GLY A 108 -38.45 20.13 -23.86
C GLY A 108 -39.08 19.78 -22.51
N ARG A 109 -40.24 20.36 -22.17
CA ARG A 109 -41.09 19.89 -21.06
C ARG A 109 -42.28 19.12 -21.61
N ASP A 110 -42.72 18.08 -20.89
CA ASP A 110 -43.88 17.29 -21.29
C ASP A 110 -45.10 18.20 -21.49
N PRO A 111 -45.65 18.29 -22.72
CA PRO A 111 -46.92 18.97 -22.91
C PRO A 111 -48.01 18.18 -22.16
N SER A 112 -49.02 18.87 -21.65
CA SER A 112 -50.22 18.26 -21.03
C SER A 112 -51.03 17.35 -21.98
N SER A 113 -50.55 17.15 -23.21
CA SER A 113 -51.04 16.22 -24.22
C SER A 113 -49.87 15.62 -25.02
N SER A 114 -49.04 14.78 -24.39
CA SER A 114 -48.05 14.00 -25.13
C SER A 114 -48.72 12.78 -25.77
N ILE A 115 -48.64 12.67 -27.10
CA ILE A 115 -49.05 11.48 -27.85
C ILE A 115 -47.89 10.48 -27.80
N THR A 116 -48.16 9.28 -27.30
CA THR A 116 -47.19 8.19 -27.17
C THR A 116 -46.90 7.52 -28.51
N LYS A 117 -45.59 7.38 -28.82
CA LYS A 117 -44.92 6.42 -29.73
C LYS A 117 -45.71 5.87 -30.94
N GLY A 118 -45.38 6.40 -32.12
CA GLY A 118 -45.47 5.69 -33.40
C GLY A 118 -44.08 5.66 -34.03
N GLN A 119 -43.59 4.47 -34.37
CA GLN A 119 -42.30 4.26 -35.00
C GLN A 119 -42.36 4.78 -36.45
N GLU A 120 -42.08 6.07 -36.66
CA GLU A 120 -42.02 6.67 -37.99
C GLU A 120 -40.57 7.00 -38.35
N SER A 121 -39.80 5.95 -38.64
CA SER A 121 -38.62 6.06 -39.49
C SER A 121 -39.10 6.02 -40.94
N GLN A 122 -39.73 7.12 -41.38
CA GLN A 122 -39.94 7.37 -42.80
C GLN A 122 -39.56 8.82 -43.05
N LYS A 123 -38.48 8.99 -43.80
CA LYS A 123 -38.03 10.25 -44.37
C LYS A 123 -39.08 10.66 -45.41
N THR A 124 -40.25 11.11 -44.96
CA THR A 124 -41.27 11.70 -45.82
C THR A 124 -40.63 12.89 -46.50
N GLU A 125 -40.69 12.99 -47.83
CA GLU A 125 -40.26 14.19 -48.57
C GLU A 125 -41.05 15.39 -48.05
N ARG A 126 -40.49 16.12 -47.08
CA ARG A 126 -41.09 17.33 -46.54
C ARG A 126 -40.71 18.47 -47.47
N THR A 127 -41.71 19.19 -47.97
CA THR A 127 -41.50 20.35 -48.81
C THR A 127 -40.92 21.48 -47.95
N SER A 128 -39.61 21.73 -48.11
CA SER A 128 -38.87 22.76 -47.40
C SER A 128 -39.40 24.14 -47.76
N THR A 129 -39.70 24.98 -46.77
CA THR A 129 -40.21 26.34 -47.00
C THR A 129 -39.30 27.37 -46.36
N PHE A 130 -39.08 28.50 -47.05
CA PHE A 130 -38.19 29.54 -46.54
C PHE A 130 -38.75 30.25 -45.31
N ILE A 131 -37.85 30.54 -44.37
CA ILE A 131 -38.08 31.50 -43.29
C ILE A 131 -37.58 32.85 -43.81
N PHE A 132 -38.37 33.91 -43.63
CA PHE A 132 -38.04 35.26 -44.09
C PHE A 132 -37.62 36.15 -42.92
N ASN A 133 -36.96 37.29 -43.21
CA ASN A 133 -36.57 38.29 -42.20
C ASN A 133 -35.85 37.67 -40.99
N VAL A 134 -34.86 36.82 -41.25
CA VAL A 134 -34.16 36.08 -40.20
C VAL A 134 -33.09 36.93 -39.55
N SER A 135 -33.04 36.89 -38.23
CA SER A 135 -32.03 37.56 -37.41
C SER A 135 -31.60 36.68 -36.25
N TYR A 136 -30.32 36.67 -35.91
CA TYR A 136 -29.83 35.94 -34.73
C TYR A 136 -28.79 36.74 -33.92
N ILE A 137 -28.71 36.41 -32.63
CA ILE A 137 -27.76 36.93 -31.65
C ILE A 137 -27.20 35.74 -30.86
N SER A 138 -25.88 35.75 -30.60
CA SER A 138 -25.19 34.82 -29.69
C SER A 138 -24.44 35.65 -28.64
N LYS A 139 -24.06 35.04 -27.51
CA LYS A 139 -23.65 35.66 -26.22
C LYS A 139 -22.73 36.90 -26.24
N ASP A 140 -22.04 37.23 -27.32
CA ASP A 140 -21.21 38.45 -27.47
C ASP A 140 -21.31 39.09 -28.87
N GLY A 141 -22.34 38.72 -29.64
CA GLY A 141 -22.54 39.09 -31.03
C GLY A 141 -23.51 40.26 -31.21
N LYS A 142 -23.29 41.05 -32.27
CA LYS A 142 -24.31 42.02 -32.74
C LYS A 142 -25.44 41.28 -33.44
N ASN A 143 -26.64 41.87 -33.42
CA ASN A 143 -27.79 41.39 -34.19
C ASN A 143 -27.42 41.21 -35.67
N THR A 144 -27.38 39.95 -36.12
CA THR A 144 -26.94 39.58 -37.46
C THR A 144 -28.14 39.10 -38.27
N SER A 145 -28.46 39.81 -39.36
CA SER A 145 -29.47 39.38 -40.32
C SER A 145 -28.95 38.28 -41.23
N LEU A 146 -29.75 37.26 -41.49
CA LEU A 146 -29.41 36.13 -42.36
C LEU A 146 -30.33 36.08 -43.59
N ASP A 147 -29.83 35.52 -44.69
CA ASP A 147 -30.61 35.27 -45.91
C ASP A 147 -31.75 34.29 -45.65
N ALA A 148 -32.84 34.41 -46.41
CA ALA A 148 -33.98 33.51 -46.34
C ALA A 148 -33.59 32.09 -46.79
N ARG A 149 -33.72 31.13 -45.89
CA ARG A 149 -33.42 29.70 -46.11
C ARG A 149 -34.46 28.85 -45.40
N ALA A 150 -34.54 27.58 -45.81
CA ALA A 150 -35.40 26.61 -45.16
C ALA A 150 -34.72 25.97 -43.94
N GLU A 151 -33.39 26.04 -43.86
CA GLU A 151 -32.61 25.45 -42.78
C GLU A 151 -31.45 26.35 -42.36
N TYR A 152 -31.19 26.41 -41.06
CA TYR A 152 -30.11 27.16 -40.44
C TYR A 152 -29.34 26.28 -39.47
N PHE A 153 -28.02 26.45 -39.41
CA PHE A 153 -27.12 25.71 -38.51
C PHE A 153 -26.24 26.67 -37.72
N PHE A 154 -26.15 26.43 -36.41
CA PHE A 154 -25.32 27.20 -35.49
C PHE A 154 -24.41 26.25 -34.70
N PRO A 155 -23.08 26.39 -34.76
CA PRO A 155 -22.17 25.55 -34.00
C PRO A 155 -22.30 25.80 -32.49
N ALA A 156 -22.36 24.74 -31.69
CA ALA A 156 -22.27 24.85 -30.23
C ALA A 156 -20.80 24.85 -29.79
N SER A 157 -20.42 25.70 -28.82
CA SER A 157 -19.05 25.69 -28.28
C SER A 157 -18.82 24.40 -27.47
N PRO A 158 -17.69 23.67 -27.67
CA PRO A 158 -17.38 22.44 -26.94
C PRO A 158 -17.36 22.62 -25.42
N GLU A 159 -16.94 23.78 -24.93
CA GLU A 159 -16.88 24.13 -23.50
C GLU A 159 -18.26 24.29 -22.85
N SER A 160 -19.34 24.29 -23.64
CA SER A 160 -20.72 24.45 -23.17
C SER A 160 -21.55 23.17 -23.20
N MET A 161 -20.96 22.03 -23.57
CA MET A 161 -21.67 20.76 -23.58
C MET A 161 -21.84 20.24 -22.14
N PRO A 162 -23.09 20.06 -21.66
CA PRO A 162 -23.31 19.40 -20.37
C PRO A 162 -22.88 17.93 -20.48
N VAL A 163 -22.13 17.46 -19.47
CA VAL A 163 -21.82 16.04 -19.30
C VAL A 163 -23.03 15.39 -18.64
N TRP A 164 -23.59 14.36 -19.30
CA TRP A 164 -24.76 13.67 -18.80
C TRP A 164 -24.39 12.44 -17.99
N GLU A 165 -25.32 12.00 -17.14
CA GLU A 165 -25.22 10.77 -16.36
C GLU A 165 -24.84 9.55 -17.21
N GLN A 166 -25.42 9.43 -18.41
CA GLN A 166 -25.12 8.31 -19.32
C GLN A 166 -23.68 8.33 -19.82
N ASP A 167 -23.10 9.51 -20.05
CA ASP A 167 -21.71 9.62 -20.51
C ASP A 167 -20.74 9.14 -19.42
N VAL A 168 -21.09 9.37 -18.15
CA VAL A 168 -20.37 8.85 -16.97
C VAL A 168 -20.53 7.34 -16.85
N GLU A 169 -21.76 6.82 -16.98
CA GLU A 169 -22.06 5.38 -16.93
C GLU A 169 -21.35 4.59 -18.05
N ASP A 170 -21.28 5.15 -19.26
CA ASP A 170 -20.58 4.52 -20.39
C ASP A 170 -19.06 4.47 -20.14
N GLN A 171 -18.46 5.52 -19.55
CA GLN A 171 -17.04 5.53 -19.16
C GLN A 171 -16.74 4.55 -18.01
N LEU A 172 -17.62 4.49 -17.00
CA LEU A 172 -17.52 3.55 -15.89
C LEU A 172 -17.59 2.11 -16.38
N THR A 173 -18.54 1.80 -17.26
CA THR A 173 -18.68 0.46 -17.87
C THR A 173 -17.42 0.07 -18.65
N ALA A 174 -16.83 1.03 -19.39
CA ALA A 174 -15.57 0.79 -20.10
C ALA A 174 -14.41 0.53 -19.13
N LEU A 175 -14.34 1.25 -18.00
CA LEU A 175 -13.31 1.05 -16.98
C LEU A 175 -13.48 -0.31 -16.28
N ASP A 176 -14.69 -0.66 -15.84
CA ASP A 176 -15.00 -1.95 -15.23
C ASP A 176 -14.63 -3.12 -16.16
N SER A 177 -14.89 -2.98 -17.46
CA SER A 177 -14.53 -4.01 -18.46
C SER A 177 -13.03 -4.24 -18.60
N LEU A 178 -12.21 -3.22 -18.37
CA LEU A 178 -10.74 -3.32 -18.41
C LEU A 178 -10.22 -3.97 -17.13
N ILE A 179 -10.85 -3.71 -15.98
CA ILE A 179 -10.46 -4.28 -14.70
C ILE A 179 -10.85 -5.77 -14.62
N ALA A 180 -11.96 -6.18 -15.25
CA ALA A 180 -12.47 -7.54 -15.20
C ALA A 180 -11.76 -8.56 -16.11
N GLN A 181 -10.86 -8.13 -17.02
CA GLN A 181 -10.14 -9.06 -17.89
C GLN A 181 -9.10 -9.88 -17.11
N PRO A 182 -8.94 -11.20 -17.36
CA PRO A 182 -7.98 -12.03 -16.63
C PRO A 182 -6.55 -11.58 -16.89
N LEU A 183 -5.85 -11.12 -15.85
CA LEU A 183 -4.49 -10.60 -15.94
C LEU A 183 -3.48 -11.71 -16.28
N ALA A 184 -2.65 -11.46 -17.30
CA ALA A 184 -1.45 -12.25 -17.56
C ALA A 184 -0.37 -11.98 -16.50
N PRO A 185 0.59 -12.91 -16.24
CA PRO A 185 1.46 -12.91 -15.05
C PRO A 185 2.52 -11.80 -14.98
N ALA A 186 2.46 -10.80 -15.85
CA ALA A 186 3.39 -9.68 -15.88
C ALA A 186 2.65 -8.46 -16.41
N MET A 187 1.87 -7.81 -15.56
CA MET A 187 1.33 -6.50 -15.89
C MET A 187 2.52 -5.54 -15.98
N GLY A 188 2.84 -5.11 -17.20
CA GLY A 188 3.81 -4.05 -17.41
C GLY A 188 3.23 -2.77 -16.81
N ALA A 189 4.04 -2.02 -16.08
CA ALA A 189 3.66 -0.78 -15.40
C ALA A 189 2.94 0.25 -16.31
N THR A 190 3.06 0.12 -17.64
CA THR A 190 2.33 0.86 -18.68
C THR A 190 0.80 0.63 -18.67
N GLU A 191 0.31 -0.57 -18.35
CA GLU A 191 -1.13 -0.87 -18.29
C GLU A 191 -1.76 -0.26 -17.03
N GLN A 192 -1.08 -0.37 -15.88
CA GLN A 192 -1.50 0.29 -14.63
C GLN A 192 -1.60 1.81 -14.80
N GLN A 193 -0.61 2.41 -15.47
CA GLN A 193 -0.62 3.84 -15.78
C GLN A 193 -1.79 4.21 -16.70
N THR A 194 -2.15 3.33 -17.63
CA THR A 194 -3.30 3.55 -18.53
C THR A 194 -4.63 3.53 -17.76
N LEU A 195 -4.79 2.60 -16.80
CA LEU A 195 -5.97 2.55 -15.92
C LEU A 195 -6.07 3.81 -15.05
N ARG A 196 -4.97 4.23 -14.42
CA ARG A 196 -4.92 5.47 -13.61
C ARG A 196 -5.22 6.72 -14.44
N ARG A 197 -4.72 6.80 -15.68
CA ARG A 197 -5.07 7.91 -16.60
C ARG A 197 -6.56 7.94 -16.90
N LYS A 198 -7.19 6.78 -17.16
CA LYS A 198 -8.64 6.69 -17.39
C LYS A 198 -9.44 7.07 -16.15
N LEU A 199 -8.97 6.71 -14.96
CA LEU A 199 -9.57 7.14 -13.68
C LEU A 199 -9.54 8.67 -13.54
N GLY A 200 -8.40 9.31 -13.84
CA GLY A 200 -8.31 10.77 -13.83
C GLY A 200 -9.16 11.46 -14.91
N GLU A 201 -9.39 10.83 -16.07
CA GLU A 201 -10.34 11.31 -17.09
C GLU A 201 -11.79 11.21 -16.60
N LEU A 202 -12.13 10.14 -15.87
CA LEU A 202 -13.43 9.96 -15.24
C LEU A 202 -13.69 11.00 -14.15
N GLU A 203 -12.71 11.28 -13.27
CA GLU A 203 -12.82 12.33 -12.24
C GLU A 203 -13.11 13.71 -12.86
N LYS A 204 -12.44 14.06 -13.96
CA LYS A 204 -12.70 15.30 -14.71
C LYS A 204 -14.10 15.35 -15.31
N THR A 205 -14.62 14.20 -15.72
CA THR A 205 -15.96 14.06 -16.29
C THR A 205 -17.03 14.20 -15.19
N LEU A 206 -16.83 13.51 -14.06
CA LEU A 206 -17.67 13.59 -12.86
C LEU A 206 -17.72 15.00 -12.26
N ALA A 207 -16.61 15.75 -12.29
CA ALA A 207 -16.59 17.15 -11.84
C ALA A 207 -17.61 18.03 -12.61
N LYS A 208 -17.83 17.72 -13.89
CA LYS A 208 -18.68 18.49 -14.82
C LYS A 208 -20.07 17.89 -15.03
N VAL A 209 -20.38 16.74 -14.41
CA VAL A 209 -21.67 16.07 -14.60
C VAL A 209 -22.81 16.94 -14.09
N GLU A 210 -23.93 16.86 -14.80
CA GLU A 210 -25.16 17.48 -14.37
C GLU A 210 -25.96 16.55 -13.45
N LEU A 211 -26.22 16.99 -12.22
CA LEU A 211 -26.97 16.22 -11.24
C LEU A 211 -28.41 16.72 -11.13
N GLU A 212 -29.40 15.84 -11.11
CA GLU A 212 -30.80 16.23 -10.86
C GLU A 212 -31.08 16.52 -9.38
N GLY A 213 -30.22 16.06 -8.46
CA GLY A 213 -30.38 16.17 -7.00
C GLY A 213 -29.15 16.70 -6.24
N GLN A 214 -29.18 16.62 -4.91
CA GLN A 214 -28.07 17.03 -4.03
C GLN A 214 -26.89 16.05 -4.09
N ASN A 215 -27.16 14.77 -4.28
CA ASN A 215 -26.15 13.74 -4.46
C ASN A 215 -26.57 12.75 -5.53
N GLN A 216 -25.59 12.10 -6.14
CA GLN A 216 -25.83 11.04 -7.10
C GLN A 216 -24.67 10.07 -7.11
N THR A 217 -24.99 8.78 -7.18
CA THR A 217 -24.03 7.70 -7.27
C THR A 217 -24.15 7.03 -8.64
N PHE A 218 -23.01 6.79 -9.27
CA PHE A 218 -22.82 6.18 -10.58
C PHE A 218 -22.03 4.88 -10.44
N GLY A 219 -22.23 3.96 -11.39
CA GLY A 219 -21.50 2.70 -11.44
C GLY A 219 -22.22 1.54 -10.76
N ARG A 220 -21.91 0.31 -11.20
CA ARG A 220 -22.65 -0.92 -10.82
C ARG A 220 -21.77 -2.11 -10.44
N ALA A 221 -20.45 -2.01 -10.59
CA ALA A 221 -19.54 -3.13 -10.41
C ALA A 221 -18.28 -2.74 -9.61
N THR A 222 -17.19 -2.43 -10.29
CA THR A 222 -15.88 -2.28 -9.64
C THR A 222 -15.67 -0.88 -9.09
N VAL A 223 -16.14 0.14 -9.80
CA VAL A 223 -16.02 1.53 -9.36
C VAL A 223 -17.40 2.13 -9.11
N HIS A 224 -17.65 2.61 -7.89
CA HIS A 224 -18.82 3.40 -7.53
C HIS A 224 -18.40 4.84 -7.27
N ALA A 225 -18.90 5.78 -8.07
CA ALA A 225 -18.56 7.19 -7.94
C ALA A 225 -19.77 7.98 -7.44
N THR A 226 -19.62 8.71 -6.34
CA THR A 226 -20.65 9.58 -5.77
C THR A 226 -20.24 11.04 -5.89
N VAL A 227 -21.09 11.86 -6.50
CA VAL A 227 -20.90 13.30 -6.60
C VAL A 227 -21.90 14.00 -5.68
N LEU A 228 -21.40 14.91 -4.85
CA LEU A 228 -22.16 15.62 -3.82
C LEU A 228 -22.09 17.13 -4.06
N ARG A 229 -23.26 17.77 -4.09
CA ARG A 229 -23.40 19.24 -4.07
C ARG A 229 -23.48 19.72 -2.62
N VAL A 230 -22.53 20.56 -2.24
CA VAL A 230 -22.46 21.15 -0.90
C VAL A 230 -22.81 22.64 -1.00
N PRO A 231 -23.98 23.07 -0.48
CA PRO A 231 -24.40 24.45 -0.55
C PRO A 231 -23.52 25.36 0.33
N HIS A 232 -23.27 26.58 -0.16
CA HIS A 232 -22.41 27.57 0.48
C HIS A 232 -22.95 28.09 1.83
N THR A 233 -24.27 28.08 2.05
CA THR A 233 -24.89 28.57 3.30
C THR A 233 -26.20 27.84 3.63
N PRO A 234 -26.42 27.42 4.90
CA PRO A 234 -25.51 27.48 6.05
C PRO A 234 -24.39 26.42 5.97
N ALA A 235 -23.22 26.73 6.55
CA ALA A 235 -22.07 25.83 6.56
C ALA A 235 -22.44 24.48 7.22
N PRO A 236 -22.24 23.35 6.53
CA PRO A 236 -22.50 22.05 7.14
C PRO A 236 -21.54 21.84 8.31
N GLN A 237 -22.08 21.46 9.49
CA GLN A 237 -21.27 21.25 10.69
C GLN A 237 -20.26 20.11 10.48
N HIS A 238 -20.70 19.02 9.85
CA HIS A 238 -19.91 17.86 9.40
C HIS A 238 -20.65 17.15 8.26
N LEU A 239 -19.93 16.61 7.27
CA LEU A 239 -20.52 15.80 6.19
C LEU A 239 -20.07 14.36 6.34
N ALA A 240 -20.98 13.47 6.71
CA ALA A 240 -20.74 12.04 6.87
C ALA A 240 -21.29 11.26 5.66
N PHE A 241 -20.50 10.33 5.16
CA PHE A 241 -20.88 9.37 4.13
C PHE A 241 -20.78 7.96 4.69
N ALA A 242 -21.70 7.09 4.31
CA ALA A 242 -21.64 5.67 4.61
C ALA A 242 -21.83 4.89 3.31
N SER A 243 -20.93 3.93 3.05
CA SER A 243 -21.07 3.01 1.93
C SER A 243 -22.26 2.07 2.15
N GLN A 244 -22.73 1.45 1.07
CA GLN A 244 -23.62 0.29 1.22
C GLN A 244 -22.87 -0.85 1.89
N ARG A 245 -23.59 -1.66 2.66
CA ARG A 245 -23.03 -2.81 3.34
C ARG A 245 -22.87 -3.96 2.35
N GLU A 246 -21.67 -4.50 2.22
CA GLU A 246 -21.37 -5.64 1.36
C GLU A 246 -21.43 -6.93 2.18
N GLU A 247 -22.23 -7.91 1.72
CA GLU A 247 -22.29 -9.24 2.34
C GLU A 247 -21.25 -10.17 1.71
N GLY A 248 -20.29 -10.66 2.50
CA GLY A 248 -19.31 -11.67 2.09
C GLY A 248 -17.93 -11.15 1.68
N GLY A 249 -17.69 -9.83 1.74
CA GLY A 249 -16.36 -9.23 1.58
C GLY A 249 -15.58 -9.17 2.90
N GLU A 250 -14.25 -9.08 2.85
CA GLU A 250 -13.42 -8.84 4.05
C GLU A 250 -13.73 -7.50 4.72
N VAL A 251 -14.12 -6.51 3.92
CA VAL A 251 -14.63 -5.20 4.35
C VAL A 251 -16.13 -5.17 4.12
N HIS A 252 -16.89 -5.00 5.20
CA HIS A 252 -18.36 -4.93 5.17
C HIS A 252 -18.87 -3.58 4.70
N GLY A 253 -18.03 -2.55 4.71
CA GLY A 253 -18.36 -1.19 4.30
C GLY A 253 -17.42 -0.18 4.94
N PHE A 254 -17.60 1.10 4.61
CA PHE A 254 -16.81 2.18 5.18
C PHE A 254 -17.66 3.44 5.42
N THR A 255 -17.20 4.30 6.31
CA THR A 255 -17.73 5.66 6.49
C THR A 255 -16.64 6.69 6.27
N VAL A 256 -17.03 7.87 5.78
CA VAL A 256 -16.14 9.02 5.59
C VAL A 256 -16.76 10.23 6.24
N ASP A 257 -16.06 10.83 7.21
CA ASP A 257 -16.45 12.07 7.86
C ASP A 257 -15.54 13.21 7.40
N LEU A 258 -16.14 14.17 6.70
CA LEU A 258 -15.46 15.38 6.23
C LEU A 258 -15.65 16.52 7.24
N PRO A 259 -14.55 17.16 7.69
CA PRO A 259 -14.61 18.26 8.65
C PRO A 259 -15.12 19.54 7.99
N SER A 260 -15.77 20.42 8.77
CA SER A 260 -16.26 21.72 8.26
C SER A 260 -15.13 22.68 7.87
N SER A 261 -13.94 22.55 8.45
CA SER A 261 -12.74 23.32 8.09
C SER A 261 -12.30 23.12 6.64
N LEU A 262 -12.66 21.98 6.02
CA LEU A 262 -12.46 21.72 4.60
C LEU A 262 -13.12 22.78 3.70
N PHE A 263 -14.38 23.12 4.00
CA PHE A 263 -15.17 24.07 3.20
C PHE A 263 -14.84 25.54 3.57
N MET A 264 -14.18 25.77 4.70
CA MET A 264 -13.72 27.10 5.10
C MET A 264 -12.41 27.50 4.42
N MET A 265 -11.52 26.53 4.12
CA MET A 265 -10.23 26.76 3.43
C MET A 265 -10.39 27.29 1.99
N VAL A 266 -11.45 26.88 1.28
CA VAL A 266 -11.68 27.27 -0.13
C VAL A 266 -12.19 28.72 -0.25
N LYS A 267 -12.73 29.27 0.83
CA LYS A 267 -13.29 30.62 0.93
C LYS A 267 -12.28 31.74 0.65
N GLU A 268 -10.99 31.51 0.89
CA GLU A 268 -9.95 32.53 0.68
C GLU A 268 -9.46 32.63 -0.78
N ARG A 269 -9.85 31.70 -1.66
CA ARG A 269 -9.20 31.55 -2.97
C ARG A 269 -10.04 31.97 -4.19
N GLU A 270 -11.39 31.99 -4.12
CA GLU A 270 -12.27 32.52 -5.20
C GLU A 270 -13.76 32.59 -4.78
N GLU A 271 -14.59 33.40 -5.48
CA GLU A 271 -16.07 33.43 -5.34
C GLU A 271 -16.69 32.14 -5.91
N VAL A 272 -16.51 31.01 -5.22
CA VAL A 272 -17.12 29.73 -5.61
C VAL A 272 -18.55 29.65 -5.07
N VAL A 273 -19.54 29.54 -5.97
CA VAL A 273 -20.98 29.56 -5.64
C VAL A 273 -21.45 28.20 -5.06
N GLU A 274 -20.76 27.10 -5.33
CA GLU A 274 -21.14 25.74 -4.91
C GLU A 274 -19.89 24.83 -4.82
N HIS A 275 -19.71 24.11 -3.71
CA HIS A 275 -18.64 23.11 -3.59
C HIS A 275 -19.14 21.74 -4.07
N ARG A 276 -18.30 21.02 -4.81
CA ARG A 276 -18.57 19.66 -5.27
C ARG A 276 -17.55 18.69 -4.70
N VAL A 277 -18.03 17.70 -3.95
CA VAL A 277 -17.21 16.63 -3.40
C VAL A 277 -17.40 15.38 -4.26
N LEU A 278 -16.29 14.79 -4.71
CA LEU A 278 -16.26 13.48 -5.35
C LEU A 278 -15.77 12.45 -4.34
N LEU A 279 -16.52 11.36 -4.21
CA LEU A 279 -16.14 10.19 -3.45
C LEU A 279 -16.20 8.98 -4.38
N MET A 280 -15.11 8.21 -4.48
CA MET A 280 -15.08 6.99 -5.28
C MET A 280 -14.72 5.79 -4.42
N ASP A 281 -15.55 4.75 -4.47
CA ASP A 281 -15.32 3.43 -3.89
C ASP A 281 -14.85 2.49 -5.00
N ILE A 282 -13.63 1.97 -4.87
CA ILE A 282 -12.98 1.16 -5.90
C ILE A 282 -12.70 -0.24 -5.31
N ASN A 283 -13.33 -1.25 -5.91
CA ASN A 283 -13.26 -2.66 -5.53
C ASN A 283 -12.22 -3.40 -6.39
N GLY A 284 -10.93 -3.15 -6.13
CA GLY A 284 -9.85 -3.79 -6.86
C GLY A 284 -8.54 -3.00 -6.79
N GLN A 285 -7.50 -3.64 -6.25
CA GLN A 285 -6.17 -3.03 -6.12
C GLN A 285 -5.32 -3.10 -7.41
N THR A 286 -5.83 -3.63 -8.52
CA THR A 286 -5.05 -3.86 -9.76
C THR A 286 -4.38 -2.59 -10.29
N MET A 287 -5.01 -1.44 -10.11
CA MET A 287 -4.51 -0.12 -10.50
C MET A 287 -3.57 0.53 -9.47
N PHE A 288 -3.47 -0.05 -8.26
CA PHE A 288 -2.72 0.46 -7.11
C PHE A 288 -1.79 -0.61 -6.52
N GLN A 289 -0.86 -1.11 -7.35
CA GLN A 289 0.12 -2.11 -6.99
C GLN A 289 1.51 -1.48 -6.93
N ASP A 290 2.13 -1.50 -5.75
CA ASP A 290 3.50 -1.06 -5.50
C ASP A 290 4.52 -2.17 -5.86
N GLU A 291 5.82 -1.87 -5.80
CA GLU A 291 6.87 -2.85 -6.13
C GLU A 291 6.85 -4.11 -5.24
N ASN A 292 6.34 -3.97 -4.01
CA ASN A 292 6.27 -5.06 -3.05
C ASN A 292 4.97 -5.88 -3.14
N SER A 293 4.04 -5.53 -4.04
CA SER A 293 2.71 -6.14 -4.14
C SER A 293 2.01 -6.21 -2.78
N SER A 294 2.02 -5.09 -2.06
CA SER A 294 1.44 -4.93 -0.74
C SER A 294 -0.06 -5.23 -0.77
N HIS A 295 -0.55 -5.97 0.24
CA HIS A 295 -1.94 -6.41 0.30
C HIS A 295 -2.85 -5.34 0.90
N VAL A 296 -3.83 -4.86 0.13
CA VAL A 296 -4.88 -3.95 0.58
C VAL A 296 -6.03 -4.74 1.22
N LEU A 297 -6.52 -4.29 2.37
CA LEU A 297 -7.65 -4.89 3.09
C LEU A 297 -8.90 -4.91 2.20
N GLY A 298 -9.39 -6.11 1.86
CA GLY A 298 -10.54 -6.31 0.98
C GLY A 298 -10.41 -5.71 -0.42
N ASP A 299 -9.19 -5.44 -0.91
CA ASP A 299 -8.92 -4.74 -2.18
C ASP A 299 -9.66 -3.38 -2.32
N LYS A 300 -10.04 -2.77 -1.18
CA LYS A 300 -10.84 -1.54 -1.12
C LYS A 300 -9.95 -0.30 -1.15
N VAL A 301 -10.18 0.57 -2.12
CA VAL A 301 -9.55 1.89 -2.22
C VAL A 301 -10.62 2.97 -2.29
N VAL A 302 -10.52 3.97 -1.41
CA VAL A 302 -11.49 5.08 -1.30
C VAL A 302 -10.82 6.37 -1.73
N SER A 303 -11.28 6.97 -2.84
CA SER A 303 -10.85 8.29 -3.28
C SER A 303 -11.77 9.37 -2.72
N ILE A 304 -11.18 10.45 -2.23
CA ILE A 304 -11.92 11.66 -1.85
C ILE A 304 -11.24 12.84 -2.51
N SER A 305 -11.99 13.66 -3.25
CA SER A 305 -11.48 14.88 -3.86
C SER A 305 -12.52 16.00 -3.83
N LEU A 306 -12.02 17.24 -3.81
CA LEU A 306 -12.84 18.44 -3.91
C LEU A 306 -12.58 19.08 -5.28
N VAL A 307 -13.63 19.29 -6.06
CA VAL A 307 -13.52 19.75 -7.46
C VAL A 307 -12.70 21.05 -7.52
N ASP A 308 -11.77 21.10 -8.47
CA ASP A 308 -10.87 22.23 -8.76
C ASP A 308 -9.92 22.63 -7.61
N THR A 309 -9.76 21.81 -6.57
CA THR A 309 -8.90 22.12 -5.42
C THR A 309 -8.11 20.91 -4.91
N MET A 310 -6.80 21.09 -4.77
CA MET A 310 -5.93 20.15 -4.04
C MET A 310 -5.95 20.52 -2.56
N VAL A 311 -6.33 19.58 -1.70
CA VAL A 311 -6.46 19.82 -0.27
C VAL A 311 -5.38 19.05 0.49
N ALA A 312 -4.55 19.78 1.23
CA ALA A 312 -3.52 19.24 2.11
C ALA A 312 -3.34 20.12 3.36
N ASN A 313 -2.75 19.57 4.42
CA ASN A 313 -2.51 20.23 5.70
C ASN A 313 -3.79 20.76 6.39
N LEU A 314 -4.85 19.96 6.40
CA LEU A 314 -6.05 20.24 7.18
C LEU A 314 -5.74 20.23 8.68
N SER A 315 -6.24 21.25 9.39
CA SER A 315 -6.13 21.35 10.85
C SER A 315 -6.96 20.28 11.56
N ASP A 316 -8.19 20.05 11.05
CA ASP A 316 -9.02 18.94 11.48
C ASP A 316 -8.93 17.82 10.43
N PRO A 317 -8.58 16.58 10.81
CA PRO A 317 -8.41 15.50 9.84
C PRO A 317 -9.75 15.01 9.30
N VAL A 318 -9.72 14.50 8.07
CA VAL A 318 -10.77 13.67 7.50
C VAL A 318 -10.67 12.29 8.13
N VAL A 319 -11.82 11.72 8.51
CA VAL A 319 -11.88 10.43 9.20
C VAL A 319 -12.53 9.40 8.29
N LEU A 320 -11.80 8.33 7.94
CA LEU A 320 -12.32 7.19 7.22
C LEU A 320 -12.37 5.99 8.16
N THR A 321 -13.51 5.31 8.27
CA THR A 321 -13.65 4.12 9.11
C THR A 321 -14.01 2.93 8.24
N PHE A 322 -13.16 1.91 8.20
CA PHE A 322 -13.40 0.67 7.48
C PHE A 322 -13.91 -0.39 8.44
N PHE A 323 -15.08 -0.97 8.17
CA PHE A 323 -15.68 -2.04 8.98
C PHE A 323 -15.29 -3.39 8.40
N HIS A 324 -14.68 -4.26 9.21
CA HIS A 324 -14.13 -5.53 8.76
C HIS A 324 -14.27 -6.61 9.85
N ASP A 325 -14.11 -7.87 9.47
CA ASP A 325 -14.02 -8.97 10.42
C ASP A 325 -12.75 -8.88 11.29
N GLN A 326 -12.68 -9.69 12.35
CA GLN A 326 -11.48 -9.71 13.19
C GLN A 326 -10.24 -10.08 12.37
N LEU A 327 -9.30 -9.13 12.30
CA LEU A 327 -8.05 -9.33 11.57
C LEU A 327 -7.20 -10.42 12.26
N PRO A 328 -6.45 -11.21 11.48
CA PRO A 328 -5.48 -12.15 12.03
C PRO A 328 -4.45 -11.47 12.94
N ARG A 329 -4.03 -12.14 14.02
CA ARG A 329 -3.09 -11.57 15.03
C ARG A 329 -1.72 -11.17 14.47
N ASN A 330 -1.33 -11.75 13.35
CA ASN A 330 -0.08 -11.50 12.64
C ASN A 330 -0.16 -10.35 11.61
N VAL A 331 -1.31 -9.68 11.51
CA VAL A 331 -1.54 -8.59 10.57
C VAL A 331 -1.87 -7.33 11.36
N THR A 332 -1.14 -6.24 11.08
CA THR A 332 -1.45 -4.91 11.62
C THR A 332 -1.99 -4.04 10.50
N PRO A 333 -3.20 -3.47 10.65
CA PRO A 333 -3.73 -2.56 9.64
C PRO A 333 -2.96 -1.23 9.68
N LEU A 334 -2.61 -0.71 8.52
CA LEU A 334 -1.95 0.59 8.36
C LEU A 334 -2.70 1.44 7.33
N CYS A 335 -3.16 2.61 7.75
CA CYS A 335 -3.79 3.59 6.87
C CYS A 335 -2.73 4.26 6.00
N VAL A 336 -2.93 4.20 4.68
CA VAL A 336 -2.03 4.77 3.69
C VAL A 336 -2.81 5.50 2.60
N PHE A 337 -2.09 6.30 1.82
CA PHE A 337 -2.57 6.88 0.59
C PHE A 337 -1.66 6.53 -0.58
N TRP A 338 -2.22 6.54 -1.79
CA TRP A 338 -1.46 6.28 -3.00
C TRP A 338 -0.67 7.51 -3.44
N GLN A 339 0.65 7.38 -3.51
CA GLN A 339 1.56 8.39 -4.05
C GLN A 339 1.99 7.99 -5.47
N GLU A 340 1.72 8.89 -6.42
CA GLU A 340 2.12 8.69 -7.81
C GLU A 340 3.54 9.22 -8.04
N ASP A 341 4.48 8.33 -8.38
CA ASP A 341 5.81 8.74 -8.82
C ASP A 341 5.77 9.18 -10.29
N THR A 342 6.24 10.41 -10.53
CA THR A 342 6.25 11.00 -11.89
C THR A 342 7.42 10.51 -12.75
N THR A 343 8.38 9.80 -12.15
CA THR A 343 9.63 9.36 -12.79
C THR A 343 9.73 7.84 -12.96
N ALA A 344 9.02 7.06 -12.14
CA ALA A 344 8.93 5.61 -12.23
C ALA A 344 7.55 5.21 -12.78
N SER A 345 7.47 4.04 -13.42
CA SER A 345 6.21 3.54 -13.97
C SER A 345 5.27 2.94 -12.90
N SER A 346 5.79 2.69 -11.69
CA SER A 346 5.07 2.23 -10.49
C SER A 346 4.81 3.41 -9.53
N GLY A 347 3.68 3.38 -8.80
CA GLY A 347 3.47 4.26 -7.64
C GLY A 347 3.80 3.53 -6.34
N SER A 348 3.68 4.22 -5.20
CA SER A 348 3.94 3.65 -3.88
C SER A 348 2.87 4.06 -2.87
N TRP A 349 2.71 3.25 -1.82
CA TRP A 349 1.85 3.56 -0.68
C TRP A 349 2.64 4.33 0.38
N ASP A 350 2.10 5.47 0.83
CA ASP A 350 2.70 6.28 1.91
C ASP A 350 1.67 6.51 3.04
N SER A 351 2.14 6.62 4.28
CA SER A 351 1.33 6.93 5.46
C SER A 351 1.44 8.40 5.90
N TYR A 352 2.18 9.24 5.18
CA TYR A 352 2.37 10.65 5.55
C TYR A 352 1.03 11.40 5.72
N GLY A 353 0.90 12.11 6.84
CA GLY A 353 -0.30 12.87 7.17
C GLY A 353 -1.51 12.03 7.59
N CYS A 354 -1.38 10.69 7.68
CA CYS A 354 -2.42 9.77 8.12
C CYS A 354 -2.05 9.07 9.43
N THR A 355 -3.02 8.96 10.35
CA THR A 355 -2.89 8.23 11.62
C THR A 355 -3.85 7.05 11.64
N THR A 356 -3.37 5.87 12.06
CA THR A 356 -4.17 4.63 12.10
C THR A 356 -4.63 4.33 13.53
N LEU A 357 -5.93 4.13 13.71
CA LEU A 357 -6.55 3.67 14.95
C LEU A 357 -7.17 2.29 14.68
N ALA A 358 -6.41 1.24 15.01
CA ALA A 358 -6.80 -0.14 14.81
C ALA A 358 -7.77 -0.60 15.91
N GLY A 359 -8.98 -0.98 15.52
CA GLY A 359 -9.96 -1.66 16.37
C GLY A 359 -10.11 -3.14 16.00
N SER A 360 -10.86 -3.89 16.79
CA SER A 360 -11.07 -5.33 16.57
C SER A 360 -11.98 -5.64 15.37
N SER A 361 -12.95 -4.77 15.08
CA SER A 361 -13.93 -4.93 13.99
C SER A 361 -14.04 -3.67 13.10
N GLN A 362 -13.14 -2.71 13.30
CA GLN A 362 -13.06 -1.50 12.51
C GLN A 362 -11.66 -0.93 12.55
N THR A 363 -11.24 -0.28 11.49
CA THR A 363 -10.00 0.52 11.44
C THR A 363 -10.35 1.95 11.06
N GLU A 364 -9.95 2.91 11.88
CA GLU A 364 -10.17 4.33 11.66
C GLU A 364 -8.88 5.01 11.18
N CYS A 365 -8.96 5.74 10.07
CA CYS A 365 -7.90 6.46 9.41
C CYS A 365 -8.16 7.97 9.52
N ARG A 366 -7.24 8.71 10.14
CA ARG A 366 -7.33 10.16 10.28
C ARG A 366 -6.28 10.82 9.40
N CYS A 367 -6.68 11.45 8.30
CA CYS A 367 -5.77 12.02 7.30
C CYS A 367 -5.97 13.53 7.15
N ASN A 368 -4.89 14.27 6.92
CA ASN A 368 -4.91 15.74 6.80
C ASN A 368 -4.93 16.25 5.33
N HIS A 369 -5.17 15.36 4.38
CA HIS A 369 -5.24 15.66 2.94
C HIS A 369 -6.36 14.85 2.29
N LEU A 370 -6.64 15.11 1.01
CA LEU A 370 -7.64 14.40 0.21
C LEU A 370 -6.96 13.73 -0.99
N THR A 371 -6.97 12.40 -1.05
CA THR A 371 -6.30 11.57 -2.07
C THR A 371 -7.00 10.20 -2.20
N TYR A 372 -6.30 9.16 -2.66
CA TYR A 372 -6.75 7.76 -2.68
C TYR A 372 -6.26 7.04 -1.42
N PHE A 373 -7.18 6.64 -0.54
CA PHE A 373 -6.87 5.99 0.72
C PHE A 373 -7.13 4.49 0.69
N ALA A 374 -6.31 3.75 1.44
CA ALA A 374 -6.45 2.32 1.63
C ALA A 374 -5.96 1.91 3.02
N VAL A 375 -6.36 0.73 3.47
CA VAL A 375 -5.77 0.08 4.66
C VAL A 375 -4.89 -1.06 4.17
N LEU A 376 -3.58 -0.96 4.38
CA LEU A 376 -2.67 -2.06 4.10
C LEU A 376 -2.65 -3.07 5.23
N MET A 377 -2.67 -4.34 4.87
CA MET A 377 -2.41 -5.45 5.76
C MET A 377 -0.90 -5.66 5.88
N VAL A 378 -0.27 -4.97 6.82
CA VAL A 378 1.16 -5.18 7.07
C VAL A 378 1.32 -6.47 7.86
N THR A 379 1.94 -7.47 7.22
CA THR A 379 2.33 -8.71 7.92
C THR A 379 3.43 -8.35 8.90
N SER A 380 3.06 -8.16 10.16
CA SER A 380 4.02 -8.00 11.23
C SER A 380 4.47 -9.40 11.61
N PRO A 381 5.75 -9.78 11.42
CA PRO A 381 6.24 -10.99 12.07
C PRO A 381 5.99 -10.82 13.56
N GLU A 382 5.19 -11.74 14.11
CA GLU A 382 4.55 -11.82 15.43
C GLU A 382 5.55 -11.78 16.60
N ILE A 383 6.46 -10.80 16.60
CA ILE A 383 7.34 -10.46 17.70
C ILE A 383 6.86 -9.10 18.18
N THR A 384 5.79 -9.12 18.97
CA THR A 384 5.29 -7.98 19.75
C THR A 384 6.49 -7.27 20.38
N TYR A 385 6.45 -5.93 20.47
CA TYR A 385 7.56 -5.11 20.99
C TYR A 385 8.18 -5.67 22.29
N VAL A 386 7.32 -6.22 23.16
CA VAL A 386 7.65 -6.90 24.42
C VAL A 386 8.70 -8.00 24.19
N HIS A 387 8.49 -8.87 23.21
CA HIS A 387 9.39 -9.97 22.91
C HIS A 387 10.72 -9.49 22.34
N ARG A 388 10.74 -8.43 21.52
CA ARG A 388 11.99 -7.83 21.00
C ARG A 388 12.85 -7.28 22.13
N HIS A 389 12.22 -6.56 23.08
CA HIS A 389 12.92 -6.01 24.24
C HIS A 389 13.53 -7.12 25.12
N TYR A 390 12.78 -8.19 25.42
CA TYR A 390 13.32 -9.32 26.18
C TYR A 390 14.42 -10.07 25.45
N LEU A 391 14.29 -10.31 24.15
CA LEU A 391 15.33 -10.97 23.35
C LEU A 391 16.63 -10.15 23.31
N SER A 392 16.51 -8.81 23.26
CA SER A 392 17.67 -7.91 23.34
C SER A 392 18.40 -8.06 24.69
N ILE A 393 17.66 -8.02 25.81
CA ILE A 393 18.23 -8.21 27.15
C ILE A 393 18.92 -9.58 27.27
N ILE A 394 18.27 -10.65 26.81
CA ILE A 394 18.83 -12.01 26.85
C ILE A 394 20.13 -12.05 26.05
N THR A 395 20.15 -11.48 24.85
CA THR A 395 21.33 -11.48 23.99
C THR A 395 22.47 -10.68 24.63
N TYR A 396 22.19 -9.50 25.17
CA TYR A 396 23.19 -8.64 25.81
C TYR A 396 23.85 -9.32 27.01
N VAL A 397 23.04 -9.84 27.95
CA VAL A 397 23.54 -10.54 29.14
C VAL A 397 24.25 -11.83 28.76
N GLY A 398 23.69 -12.58 27.80
CA GLY A 398 24.28 -13.82 27.30
C GLY A 398 25.65 -13.61 26.67
N CYS A 399 25.77 -12.68 25.71
CA CYS A 399 27.03 -12.36 25.04
C CYS A 399 28.10 -11.88 26.02
N LEU A 400 27.75 -11.13 27.07
CA LEU A 400 28.72 -10.73 28.10
C LEU A 400 29.28 -11.96 28.86
N ILE A 401 28.40 -12.88 29.27
CA ILE A 401 28.80 -14.12 29.95
C ILE A 401 29.62 -15.01 29.01
N SER A 402 29.21 -15.13 27.76
CA SER A 402 29.88 -15.93 26.72
C SER A 402 31.27 -15.38 26.40
N ALA A 403 31.42 -14.06 26.26
CA ALA A 403 32.72 -13.43 26.01
C ALA A 403 33.70 -13.66 27.16
N LEU A 404 33.26 -13.49 28.41
CA LEU A 404 34.08 -13.75 29.60
C LEU A 404 34.47 -15.23 29.70
N ALA A 405 33.52 -16.14 29.48
CA ALA A 405 33.78 -17.57 29.49
C ALA A 405 34.76 -17.98 28.38
N SER A 406 34.63 -17.39 27.19
CA SER A 406 35.51 -17.66 26.04
C SER A 406 36.94 -17.24 26.33
N ILE A 407 37.18 -16.02 26.84
CA ILE A 407 38.53 -15.57 27.25
C ILE A 407 39.12 -16.49 28.31
N CYS A 408 38.36 -16.79 29.38
CA CYS A 408 38.82 -17.67 30.45
C CYS A 408 39.23 -19.05 29.91
N THR A 409 38.44 -19.60 28.98
CA THR A 409 38.72 -20.89 28.35
C THR A 409 39.95 -20.84 27.45
N ILE A 410 40.10 -19.78 26.64
CA ILE A 410 41.26 -19.57 25.77
C ILE A 410 42.54 -19.50 26.61
N VAL A 411 42.55 -18.70 27.68
CA VAL A 411 43.71 -18.58 28.58
C VAL A 411 44.04 -19.93 29.23
N PHE A 412 43.03 -20.65 29.70
CA PHE A 412 43.22 -21.97 30.30
C PHE A 412 43.74 -23.01 29.29
N LEU A 413 43.21 -23.02 28.06
CA LEU A 413 43.66 -23.87 26.97
C LEU A 413 45.09 -23.54 26.55
N TYR A 414 45.44 -22.25 26.48
CA TYR A 414 46.78 -21.78 26.16
C TYR A 414 47.82 -22.35 27.13
N PHE A 415 47.60 -22.21 28.45
CA PHE A 415 48.51 -22.78 29.45
C PHE A 415 48.57 -24.31 29.41
N ARG A 416 47.45 -24.98 29.12
CA ARG A 416 47.39 -26.44 28.97
C ARG A 416 48.07 -26.95 27.71
N SER A 417 48.00 -26.23 26.60
CA SER A 417 48.63 -26.60 25.32
C SER A 417 50.15 -26.70 25.45
N LYS A 418 50.75 -25.88 26.33
CA LYS A 418 52.18 -25.95 26.67
C LYS A 418 52.58 -27.25 27.40
N GLN A 419 51.62 -28.00 27.95
CA GLN A 419 51.88 -29.17 28.79
C GLN A 419 51.54 -30.52 28.13
N ARG A 420 50.90 -30.58 26.94
CA ARG A 420 50.44 -31.85 26.33
C ARG A 420 50.67 -31.93 24.83
N ASP A 421 50.86 -33.16 24.34
CA ASP A 421 51.12 -33.50 22.93
C ASP A 421 49.90 -33.41 21.98
N GLN A 422 48.67 -33.16 22.48
CA GLN A 422 47.45 -32.97 21.65
C GLN A 422 47.28 -31.52 21.16
N ILE A 423 48.31 -30.98 20.52
CA ILE A 423 48.43 -29.56 20.17
C ILE A 423 47.33 -29.12 19.18
N THR A 424 47.07 -29.89 18.12
CA THR A 424 46.20 -29.44 17.00
C THR A 424 44.73 -29.23 17.39
N SER A 425 44.08 -30.18 18.09
CA SER A 425 42.65 -30.05 18.47
C SER A 425 42.43 -28.91 19.47
N MET A 426 43.41 -28.65 20.35
CA MET A 426 43.31 -27.53 21.30
C MET A 426 43.36 -26.18 20.58
N HIS A 427 44.20 -26.05 19.55
CA HIS A 427 44.23 -24.83 18.73
C HIS A 427 42.95 -24.62 17.92
N ILE A 428 42.29 -25.68 17.42
CA ILE A 428 41.01 -25.56 16.72
C ILE A 428 39.93 -25.00 17.67
N HIS A 429 39.81 -25.58 18.87
CA HIS A 429 38.90 -25.07 19.90
C HIS A 429 39.20 -23.62 20.29
N MET A 430 40.48 -23.24 20.42
CA MET A 430 40.88 -21.86 20.72
C MET A 430 40.47 -20.90 19.60
N ASN A 431 40.57 -21.29 18.33
CA ASN A 431 40.14 -20.44 17.21
C ASN A 431 38.62 -20.29 17.18
N LEU A 432 37.86 -21.36 17.44
CA LEU A 432 36.39 -21.27 17.57
C LEU A 432 35.98 -20.32 18.70
N LEU A 433 36.57 -20.48 19.90
CA LEU A 433 36.32 -19.58 21.03
C LEU A 433 36.76 -18.14 20.73
N GLY A 434 37.84 -17.96 19.97
CA GLY A 434 38.29 -16.65 19.50
C GLY A 434 37.27 -16.00 18.55
N ALA A 435 36.70 -16.77 17.62
CA ALA A 435 35.65 -16.29 16.72
C ALA A 435 34.35 -15.94 17.47
N ILE A 436 33.94 -16.76 18.44
CA ILE A 436 32.79 -16.47 19.32
C ILE A 436 33.05 -15.18 20.12
N PHE A 437 34.23 -15.04 20.73
CA PHE A 437 34.59 -13.84 21.47
C PHE A 437 34.55 -12.57 20.61
N LEU A 438 35.11 -12.63 19.39
CA LEU A 438 35.07 -11.49 18.47
C LEU A 438 33.63 -11.16 18.06
N LEU A 439 32.79 -12.17 17.81
CA LEU A 439 31.38 -11.98 17.49
C LEU A 439 30.63 -11.31 18.66
N ASP A 440 30.77 -11.82 19.88
CA ASP A 440 30.12 -11.29 21.08
C ASP A 440 30.52 -9.83 21.35
N ILE A 441 31.82 -9.53 21.31
CA ILE A 441 32.31 -8.15 21.53
C ILE A 441 31.82 -7.21 20.43
N THR A 442 31.88 -7.64 19.17
CA THR A 442 31.41 -6.79 18.06
C THR A 442 29.91 -6.54 18.15
N PHE A 443 29.13 -7.54 18.56
CA PHE A 443 27.69 -7.40 18.77
C PHE A 443 27.39 -6.41 19.90
N LEU A 444 28.08 -6.53 21.05
CA LEU A 444 27.92 -5.60 22.18
C LEU A 444 28.31 -4.16 21.82
N LEU A 445 29.31 -3.98 20.96
CA LEU A 445 29.72 -2.65 20.49
C LEU A 445 28.81 -2.07 19.41
N SER A 446 28.01 -2.91 18.72
CA SER A 446 27.24 -2.50 17.54
C SER A 446 26.21 -1.39 17.83
N GLU A 447 25.57 -1.42 19.00
CA GLU A 447 24.64 -0.38 19.45
C GLU A 447 25.36 0.96 19.70
N HIS A 448 26.55 0.90 20.31
CA HIS A 448 27.37 2.09 20.52
C HIS A 448 27.90 2.67 19.20
N LEU A 449 28.26 1.81 18.24
CA LEU A 449 28.69 2.25 16.91
C LEU A 449 27.53 2.85 16.10
N ALA A 450 26.30 2.34 16.27
CA ALA A 450 25.11 2.84 15.61
C ALA A 450 24.66 4.21 16.13
N SER A 451 24.93 4.51 17.42
CA SER A 451 24.68 5.84 18.02
C SER A 451 25.76 6.88 17.70
N SER A 452 26.87 6.47 17.09
CA SER A 452 27.93 7.39 16.65
C SER A 452 27.44 8.24 15.47
N SER A 453 27.83 9.52 15.42
CA SER A 453 27.45 10.45 14.35
C SER A 453 28.09 10.13 12.99
N SER A 454 29.07 9.22 12.94
CA SER A 454 29.77 8.82 11.73
C SER A 454 29.13 7.59 11.09
N GLU A 455 28.46 7.80 9.95
CA GLU A 455 27.90 6.70 9.16
C GLU A 455 28.98 5.70 8.72
N ALA A 456 30.17 6.16 8.37
CA ALA A 456 31.29 5.30 7.97
C ALA A 456 31.72 4.34 9.09
N VAL A 457 31.65 4.76 10.35
CA VAL A 457 32.00 3.92 11.51
C VAL A 457 30.95 2.81 11.68
N CYS A 458 29.67 3.12 11.49
CA CYS A 458 28.62 2.11 11.53
C CYS A 458 28.74 1.11 10.37
N ARG A 459 29.04 1.58 9.15
CA ARG A 459 29.27 0.69 8.00
C ARG A 459 30.44 -0.27 8.24
N ALA A 460 31.56 0.25 8.76
CA ALA A 460 32.72 -0.58 9.13
C ALA A 460 32.38 -1.57 10.27
N GLY A 461 31.59 -1.14 11.26
CA GLY A 461 31.10 -2.00 12.34
C GLY A 461 30.23 -3.15 11.83
N GLY A 462 29.29 -2.88 10.92
CA GLY A 462 28.42 -3.89 10.31
C GLY A 462 29.21 -4.87 9.43
N LEU A 463 30.20 -4.37 8.68
CA LEU A 463 31.13 -5.19 7.90
C LEU A 463 31.89 -6.17 8.81
N PHE A 464 32.45 -5.66 9.91
CA PHE A 464 33.20 -6.46 10.87
C PHE A 464 32.32 -7.46 11.60
N LEU A 465 31.10 -7.08 11.99
CA LEU A 465 30.13 -7.99 12.62
C LEU A 465 29.77 -9.15 11.68
N HIS A 466 29.54 -8.87 10.41
CA HIS A 466 29.25 -9.90 9.41
C HIS A 466 30.45 -10.85 9.21
N PHE A 467 31.68 -10.31 9.17
CA PHE A 467 32.89 -11.13 9.13
C PHE A 467 33.04 -12.05 10.34
N CYS A 468 32.81 -11.53 11.55
CA CYS A 468 32.86 -12.31 12.79
C CYS A 468 31.80 -13.43 12.78
N LEU A 469 30.59 -13.15 12.30
CA LEU A 469 29.51 -14.15 12.17
C LEU A 469 29.92 -15.30 11.23
N LEU A 470 30.35 -14.98 10.01
CA LEU A 470 30.75 -16.00 9.03
C LEU A 470 31.99 -16.79 9.48
N SER A 471 32.92 -16.13 10.18
CA SER A 471 34.09 -16.79 10.78
C SER A 471 33.68 -17.76 11.87
N CYS A 472 32.77 -17.36 12.75
CA CYS A 472 32.23 -18.22 13.80
C CYS A 472 31.57 -19.47 13.18
N LEU A 473 30.73 -19.30 12.17
CA LEU A 473 30.10 -20.40 11.42
C LEU A 473 31.11 -21.35 10.80
N THR A 474 32.14 -20.81 10.14
CA THR A 474 33.16 -21.62 9.47
C THR A 474 33.96 -22.43 10.50
N TRP A 475 34.33 -21.82 11.63
CA TRP A 475 35.00 -22.52 12.72
C TRP A 475 34.12 -23.56 13.41
N MET A 476 32.80 -23.36 13.51
CA MET A 476 31.88 -24.40 13.99
C MET A 476 31.87 -25.60 13.04
N GLY A 477 31.90 -25.35 11.72
CA GLY A 477 32.05 -26.41 10.72
C GLY A 477 33.36 -27.17 10.86
N ILE A 478 34.48 -26.44 10.97
CA ILE A 478 35.82 -27.02 11.15
C ILE A 478 35.89 -27.85 12.44
N GLU A 479 35.28 -27.38 13.53
CA GLU A 479 35.18 -28.13 14.78
C GLU A 479 34.35 -29.40 14.60
N GLY A 480 33.21 -29.33 13.90
CA GLY A 480 32.40 -30.51 13.56
C GLY A 480 33.21 -31.57 12.81
N TYR A 481 34.05 -31.16 11.85
CA TYR A 481 34.98 -32.04 11.15
C TYR A 481 36.09 -32.59 12.05
N ASN A 482 36.64 -31.78 12.95
CA ASN A 482 37.65 -32.20 13.92
C ASN A 482 37.09 -33.29 14.87
N LEU A 483 35.86 -33.12 15.37
CA LEU A 483 35.18 -34.12 16.19
C LEU A 483 34.96 -35.44 15.43
N TYR A 484 34.55 -35.37 14.17
CA TYR A 484 34.43 -36.55 13.31
C TYR A 484 35.77 -37.30 13.19
N ARG A 485 36.87 -36.59 12.92
CA ARG A 485 38.21 -37.19 12.82
C ARG A 485 38.67 -37.85 14.11
N LEU A 486 38.43 -37.21 15.26
CA LEU A 486 38.81 -37.75 16.57
C LEU A 486 38.14 -39.10 16.89
N VAL A 487 36.97 -39.38 16.30
CA VAL A 487 36.22 -40.64 16.53
C VAL A 487 36.55 -41.71 15.49
N ILE A 488 36.68 -41.35 14.21
CA ILE A 488 36.81 -42.32 13.12
C ILE A 488 38.28 -42.58 12.73
N GLU A 489 39.10 -41.54 12.61
CA GLU A 489 40.50 -41.68 12.22
C GLU A 489 41.34 -42.00 13.46
N VAL A 490 41.40 -43.29 13.81
CA VAL A 490 42.33 -43.81 14.82
C VAL A 490 43.77 -43.59 14.33
N PHE A 491 44.38 -42.48 14.77
CA PHE A 491 45.82 -42.23 14.86
C PHE A 491 46.69 -42.64 13.65
N ASN A 492 46.52 -42.07 12.43
CA ASN A 492 47.68 -41.81 11.55
C ASN A 492 47.37 -40.99 10.29
N ALA A 493 47.35 -39.67 10.39
CA ALA A 493 47.47 -38.80 9.22
C ALA A 493 48.03 -37.44 9.65
N TYR A 494 49.30 -37.40 10.07
CA TYR A 494 50.02 -36.15 10.25
C TYR A 494 50.23 -35.52 8.87
N HIS A 495 49.34 -34.60 8.51
CA HIS A 495 49.53 -33.75 7.34
C HIS A 495 50.30 -32.52 7.78
N ASP A 496 51.47 -32.29 7.17
CA ASP A 496 52.22 -31.05 7.36
C ASP A 496 51.33 -29.83 7.11
N HIS A 497 51.42 -28.85 8.01
CA HIS A 497 50.69 -27.57 7.97
C HIS A 497 49.15 -27.70 7.98
N PHE A 498 48.58 -28.79 8.50
CA PHE A 498 47.12 -28.99 8.59
C PHE A 498 46.40 -27.84 9.31
N LEU A 499 46.93 -27.37 10.45
CA LEU A 499 46.34 -26.24 11.19
C LEU A 499 46.33 -24.95 10.37
N LEU A 500 47.39 -24.68 9.60
CA LEU A 500 47.50 -23.49 8.77
C LEU A 500 46.48 -23.50 7.64
N LYS A 501 46.25 -24.66 7.02
CA LYS A 501 45.18 -24.84 6.02
C LYS A 501 43.79 -24.57 6.62
N LEU A 502 43.53 -25.09 7.83
CA LEU A 502 42.27 -24.83 8.53
C LEU A 502 42.11 -23.37 8.90
N CYS A 503 43.16 -22.68 9.34
CA CYS A 503 43.10 -21.24 9.61
C CYS A 503 42.85 -20.42 8.34
N LEU A 504 43.45 -20.81 7.22
CA LEU A 504 43.22 -20.15 5.92
C LEU A 504 41.77 -20.30 5.47
N VAL A 505 41.15 -21.46 5.67
CA VAL A 505 39.71 -21.67 5.40
C VAL A 505 38.86 -20.92 6.43
N GLY A 506 39.14 -21.10 7.72
CA GLY A 506 38.34 -20.60 8.84
C GLY A 506 38.24 -19.08 8.93
N TRP A 507 39.32 -18.36 8.58
CA TRP A 507 39.35 -16.90 8.58
C TRP A 507 39.34 -16.30 7.18
N GLY A 508 40.01 -16.95 6.21
CA GLY A 508 40.18 -16.42 4.86
C GLY A 508 38.91 -16.51 4.01
N PHE A 509 38.15 -17.59 4.09
CA PHE A 509 36.91 -17.73 3.33
C PHE A 509 35.83 -16.70 3.76
N PRO A 510 35.54 -16.52 5.07
CA PRO A 510 34.69 -15.42 5.55
C PRO A 510 35.16 -14.03 5.10
N PHE A 511 36.46 -13.77 5.19
CA PHE A 511 37.03 -12.50 4.76
C PHE A 511 36.80 -12.25 3.27
N PHE A 512 37.05 -13.26 2.43
CA PHE A 512 36.80 -13.19 0.99
C PHE A 512 35.33 -12.89 0.68
N CYS A 513 34.38 -13.57 1.31
CA CYS A 513 32.95 -13.34 1.12
C CYS A 513 32.54 -11.90 1.48
N VAL A 514 32.96 -11.40 2.63
CA VAL A 514 32.63 -10.05 3.09
C VAL A 514 33.28 -8.98 2.21
N MET A 515 34.53 -9.18 1.78
CA MET A 515 35.22 -8.26 0.88
C MET A 515 34.57 -8.21 -0.50
N LEU A 516 34.06 -9.34 -1.01
CA LEU A 516 33.31 -9.37 -2.27
C LEU A 516 32.04 -8.50 -2.19
N ILE A 517 31.30 -8.60 -1.08
CA ILE A 517 30.08 -7.80 -0.86
C ILE A 517 30.42 -6.31 -0.74
N PHE A 518 31.50 -5.99 -0.01
CA PHE A 518 31.99 -4.63 0.13
C PHE A 518 32.42 -4.01 -1.19
N LEU A 519 33.16 -4.77 -2.03
CA LEU A 519 33.60 -4.33 -3.35
C LEU A 519 32.44 -4.17 -4.34
N ALA A 520 31.41 -5.00 -4.23
CA ALA A 520 30.21 -4.90 -5.07
C ALA A 520 29.45 -3.60 -4.79
N ASN A 521 29.15 -3.32 -3.52
CA ASN A 521 28.64 -2.02 -3.10
C ASN A 521 28.84 -1.80 -1.59
N TRP A 522 29.55 -0.73 -1.23
CA TRP A 522 29.81 -0.36 0.16
C TRP A 522 28.55 0.13 0.90
N THR A 523 27.47 0.50 0.18
CA THR A 523 26.17 0.90 0.77
C THR A 523 25.33 -0.28 1.27
N ASN A 524 25.77 -1.52 1.02
CA ASN A 524 25.10 -2.73 1.50
C ASN A 524 25.18 -2.90 3.02
N TYR A 525 26.08 -2.15 3.69
CA TYR A 525 26.22 -2.09 5.13
C TYR A 525 25.82 -0.70 5.62
N GLY A 526 25.15 -0.60 6.76
CA GLY A 526 24.67 0.67 7.29
C GLY A 526 23.88 0.55 8.59
N PRO A 527 23.31 1.66 9.06
CA PRO A 527 22.39 1.64 10.19
C PRO A 527 21.12 0.89 9.79
N PHE A 528 20.84 -0.20 10.50
CA PHE A 528 19.62 -0.99 10.40
C PHE A 528 18.74 -0.66 11.59
N SER A 529 17.68 0.12 11.35
CA SER A 529 16.71 0.48 12.37
C SER A 529 15.67 -0.62 12.50
N VAL A 530 15.60 -1.25 13.67
CA VAL A 530 14.47 -2.10 14.04
C VAL A 530 13.47 -1.21 14.78
N PRO A 531 12.26 -0.96 14.22
CA PRO A 531 11.27 -0.16 14.93
C PRO A 531 10.85 -0.89 16.21
N VAL A 532 11.09 -0.28 17.36
CA VAL A 532 10.61 -0.74 18.66
C VAL A 532 9.49 0.21 19.08
N TYR A 533 8.25 -0.26 19.04
CA TYR A 533 7.10 0.52 19.51
C TYR A 533 6.98 0.38 21.03
N GLU A 534 7.31 1.42 21.78
CA GLU A 534 7.11 1.45 23.23
C GLU A 534 5.65 1.79 23.55
N SER A 535 4.85 0.79 23.97
CA SER A 535 3.40 0.97 24.15
C SER A 535 2.98 1.51 25.53
N ILE A 536 3.77 2.38 26.17
CA ILE A 536 3.37 3.00 27.45
C ILE A 536 3.51 4.53 27.47
N ASP A 537 4.31 5.15 26.58
CA ASP A 537 4.52 6.61 26.64
C ASP A 537 4.66 7.32 25.27
N GLY A 538 4.25 6.66 24.18
CA GLY A 538 4.20 7.28 22.84
C GLY A 538 5.55 7.73 22.26
N ARG A 539 6.67 7.34 22.89
CA ARG A 539 8.02 7.67 22.42
C ARG A 539 8.61 6.49 21.66
N SER A 540 8.72 6.62 20.34
CA SER A 540 9.41 5.64 19.51
C SER A 540 10.91 5.72 19.74
N THR A 541 11.50 4.75 20.45
CA THR A 541 12.95 4.58 20.48
C THR A 541 13.34 3.57 19.40
N ASN A 542 14.01 4.04 18.35
CA ASN A 542 14.52 3.17 17.30
C ASN A 542 15.77 2.45 17.82
N ALA A 543 15.67 1.14 18.10
CA ALA A 543 16.86 0.34 18.33
C ALA A 543 17.60 0.21 17.00
N THR A 544 18.74 0.89 16.89
CA THR A 544 19.53 0.96 15.66
C THR A 544 20.78 0.13 15.85
N ILE A 545 21.02 -0.83 14.96
CA ILE A 545 22.24 -1.65 14.95
C ILE A 545 22.95 -1.47 13.62
N CYS A 546 24.26 -1.68 13.58
CA CYS A 546 25.02 -1.64 12.33
C CYS A 546 24.99 -3.00 11.64
N TRP A 547 24.26 -3.11 10.53
CA TRP A 547 24.05 -4.39 9.84
C TRP A 547 23.88 -4.25 8.32
N ILE A 548 23.63 -5.37 7.64
CA ILE A 548 23.34 -5.45 6.21
C ILE A 548 21.96 -4.81 5.95
N THR A 549 21.91 -3.83 5.04
CA THR A 549 20.68 -3.08 4.74
C THR A 549 19.82 -3.77 3.67
N SER A 550 20.44 -4.49 2.74
CA SER A 550 19.73 -5.19 1.66
C SER A 550 19.20 -6.56 2.13
N PRO A 551 17.86 -6.78 2.11
CA PRO A 551 17.28 -8.06 2.51
C PRO A 551 17.66 -9.21 1.58
N LEU A 552 17.89 -8.93 0.29
CA LEU A 552 18.33 -9.92 -0.69
C LEU A 552 19.71 -10.48 -0.35
N ILE A 553 20.67 -9.61 -0.02
CA ILE A 553 22.03 -10.01 0.35
C ILE A 553 22.02 -10.75 1.68
N HIS A 554 21.25 -10.25 2.65
CA HIS A 554 21.07 -10.91 3.93
C HIS A 554 20.58 -12.36 3.75
N ASN A 555 19.52 -12.56 2.97
CA ASN A 555 18.94 -13.88 2.73
C ASN A 555 19.90 -14.77 1.94
N ILE A 556 20.44 -14.30 0.81
CA ILE A 556 21.29 -15.14 -0.04
C ILE A 556 22.57 -15.54 0.70
N VAL A 557 23.27 -14.60 1.34
CA VAL A 557 24.58 -14.91 1.94
C VAL A 557 24.40 -15.65 3.26
N ASN A 558 23.65 -15.10 4.22
CA ASN A 558 23.56 -15.67 5.56
C ASN A 558 22.79 -16.98 5.56
N LEU A 559 21.61 -17.03 4.93
CA LEU A 559 20.80 -18.26 4.93
C LEU A 559 21.52 -19.40 4.20
N SER A 560 22.18 -19.12 3.07
CA SER A 560 22.97 -20.14 2.37
C SER A 560 24.14 -20.62 3.23
N PHE A 561 24.83 -19.74 3.94
CA PHE A 561 25.91 -20.12 4.84
C PHE A 561 25.43 -20.95 6.03
N PHE A 562 24.34 -20.53 6.68
CA PHE A 562 23.70 -21.29 7.76
C PHE A 562 23.27 -22.68 7.26
N SER A 563 22.65 -22.76 6.09
CA SER A 563 22.27 -24.02 5.45
C SER A 563 23.46 -24.93 5.21
N LEU A 564 24.54 -24.39 4.63
CA LEU A 564 25.74 -25.13 4.30
C LEU A 564 26.38 -25.73 5.56
N VAL A 565 26.56 -24.92 6.61
CA VAL A 565 27.17 -25.36 7.87
C VAL A 565 26.27 -26.35 8.59
N PHE A 566 24.96 -26.11 8.62
CA PHE A 566 23.99 -27.05 9.21
C PHE A 566 24.02 -28.40 8.51
N LEU A 567 23.97 -28.43 7.18
CA LEU A 567 24.02 -29.67 6.40
C LEU A 567 25.37 -30.39 6.62
N PHE A 568 26.48 -29.66 6.55
CA PHE A 568 27.81 -30.22 6.75
C PHE A 568 27.96 -30.84 8.15
N ASN A 569 27.62 -30.11 9.21
CA ASN A 569 27.67 -30.61 10.58
C ASN A 569 26.70 -31.78 10.81
N SER A 570 25.51 -31.77 10.19
CA SER A 570 24.57 -32.88 10.27
C SER A 570 25.13 -34.15 9.61
N VAL A 571 25.79 -34.03 8.47
CA VAL A 571 26.44 -35.16 7.79
C VAL A 571 27.60 -35.69 8.64
N MET A 572 28.44 -34.81 9.20
CA MET A 572 29.53 -35.21 10.10
C MET A 572 29.01 -35.91 11.35
N LEU A 573 27.96 -35.37 11.98
CA LEU A 573 27.29 -35.96 13.13
C LEU A 573 26.71 -37.35 12.78
N GLY A 574 25.99 -37.47 11.67
CA GLY A 574 25.43 -38.75 11.21
C GLY A 574 26.51 -39.81 10.97
N ALA A 575 27.63 -39.42 10.36
CA ALA A 575 28.76 -40.32 10.14
C ALA A 575 29.44 -40.73 11.46
N MET A 576 29.63 -39.78 12.39
CA MET A 576 30.16 -40.04 13.73
C MET A 576 29.26 -41.00 14.50
N VAL A 577 27.93 -40.78 14.50
CA VAL A 577 26.94 -41.66 15.16
C VAL A 577 26.95 -43.07 14.57
N ARG A 578 27.00 -43.20 13.23
CA ARG A 578 27.09 -44.50 12.57
C ARG A 578 28.32 -45.28 13.02
N GLU A 579 29.46 -44.62 13.14
CA GLU A 579 30.70 -45.25 13.59
C GLU A 579 30.65 -45.61 15.07
N ILE A 580 30.13 -44.72 15.92
CA ILE A 580 29.92 -44.99 17.35
C ILE A 580 29.05 -46.24 17.52
N LEU A 581 27.92 -46.33 16.81
CA LEU A 581 27.04 -47.50 16.86
C LEU A 581 27.74 -48.78 16.39
N ARG A 582 28.61 -48.68 15.38
CA ARG A 582 29.44 -49.79 14.90
C ARG A 582 30.46 -50.26 15.95
N GLN A 583 31.09 -49.32 16.65
CA GLN A 583 32.11 -49.60 17.67
C GLN A 583 31.54 -49.96 19.05
N ASN A 584 30.26 -49.67 19.32
CA ASN A 584 29.60 -49.93 20.60
C ASN A 584 29.56 -51.43 20.99
N LYS A 585 29.98 -52.34 20.09
CA LYS A 585 30.26 -53.75 20.42
C LYS A 585 31.52 -53.96 21.29
N LYS A 586 32.38 -52.96 21.48
CA LYS A 586 33.69 -53.09 22.14
C LYS A 586 33.87 -52.32 23.47
N GLY A 587 32.80 -51.80 24.08
CA GLY A 587 32.87 -51.28 25.45
C GLY A 587 33.77 -50.05 25.66
N HIS A 588 33.92 -49.19 24.65
CA HIS A 588 34.60 -47.90 24.82
C HIS A 588 33.87 -47.02 25.86
N LYS A 589 34.61 -46.10 26.49
CA LYS A 589 34.12 -45.17 27.54
C LYS A 589 32.93 -44.34 27.04
N LEU A 590 31.71 -44.87 27.21
CA LEU A 590 30.42 -44.28 26.81
C LEU A 590 30.29 -42.80 27.22
N LYS A 591 30.87 -42.42 28.37
CA LYS A 591 30.85 -41.04 28.89
C LYS A 591 31.58 -40.03 27.97
N HIS A 592 32.71 -40.39 27.39
CA HIS A 592 33.43 -39.49 26.47
C HIS A 592 32.71 -39.36 25.14
N VAL A 593 32.15 -40.48 24.64
CA VAL A 593 31.36 -40.49 23.41
C VAL A 593 30.10 -39.63 23.55
N LEU A 594 29.40 -39.75 24.69
CA LEU A 594 28.21 -38.94 24.97
C LEU A 594 28.54 -37.44 25.09
N ALA A 595 29.71 -37.11 25.64
CA ALA A 595 30.16 -35.72 25.71
C ALA A 595 30.51 -35.13 24.33
N LEU A 596 31.20 -35.89 23.46
CA LEU A 596 31.49 -35.48 22.08
C LEU A 596 30.19 -35.33 21.27
N PHE A 597 29.23 -36.23 21.47
CA PHE A 597 27.90 -36.15 20.89
C PHE A 597 27.16 -34.88 21.33
N GLY A 598 27.17 -34.56 22.64
CA GLY A 598 26.58 -33.33 23.16
C GLY A 598 27.18 -32.05 22.57
N LEU A 599 28.51 -32.02 22.37
CA LEU A 599 29.17 -30.87 21.74
C LEU A 599 28.80 -30.74 20.26
N SER A 600 28.75 -31.84 19.51
CA SER A 600 28.35 -31.81 18.09
C SER A 600 26.91 -31.34 17.90
N ILE A 601 26.02 -31.75 18.81
CA ILE A 601 24.65 -31.24 18.88
C ILE A 601 24.62 -29.74 19.18
N LEU A 602 25.42 -29.26 20.13
CA LEU A 602 25.50 -27.84 20.46
C LEU A 602 25.92 -26.96 19.26
N LEU A 603 26.82 -27.48 18.41
CA LEU A 603 27.27 -26.81 17.19
C LEU A 603 26.24 -26.84 16.05
N GLY A 604 25.20 -27.67 16.13
CA GLY A 604 24.20 -27.88 15.07
C GLY A 604 22.77 -27.40 15.40
N ILE A 605 22.33 -27.53 16.66
CA ILE A 605 20.96 -27.19 17.09
C ILE A 605 20.58 -25.75 16.76
N PRO A 606 21.39 -24.72 17.06
CA PRO A 606 21.02 -23.33 16.79
C PRO A 606 20.60 -23.12 15.33
N TRP A 607 21.33 -23.71 14.39
CA TRP A 607 21.06 -23.55 12.96
C TRP A 607 19.81 -24.30 12.51
N ALA A 608 19.52 -25.46 13.11
CA ALA A 608 18.25 -26.16 12.89
C ALA A 608 17.04 -25.30 13.31
N LEU A 609 17.15 -24.59 14.45
CA LEU A 609 16.09 -23.73 14.98
C LEU A 609 15.77 -22.55 14.06
N ILE A 610 16.75 -22.03 13.31
CA ILE A 610 16.51 -21.00 12.29
C ILE A 610 15.53 -21.50 11.22
N PHE A 611 15.70 -22.74 10.72
CA PHE A 611 14.78 -23.31 9.73
C PHE A 611 13.37 -23.51 10.29
N PHE A 612 13.26 -23.98 11.53
CA PHE A 612 11.97 -24.13 12.20
C PHE A 612 11.30 -22.77 12.48
N SER A 613 12.08 -21.70 12.68
CA SER A 613 11.56 -20.34 12.85
C SER A 613 10.81 -19.80 11.62
N PHE A 614 11.04 -20.35 10.42
CA PHE A 614 10.28 -19.96 9.22
C PHE A 614 8.88 -20.58 9.13
N THR A 615 8.55 -21.54 10.00
CA THR A 615 7.20 -22.11 10.07
C THR A 615 6.28 -21.16 10.85
N SER A 616 5.19 -20.71 10.24
CA SER A 616 4.26 -19.73 10.84
C SER A 616 3.61 -20.24 12.14
N GLY A 617 3.53 -19.37 13.15
CA GLY A 617 2.79 -19.58 14.40
C GLY A 617 3.63 -19.59 15.69
N ILE A 618 3.05 -20.10 16.77
CA ILE A 618 3.63 -20.12 18.14
C ILE A 618 5.02 -20.79 18.19
N PHE A 619 5.28 -21.77 17.32
CA PHE A 619 6.56 -22.45 17.21
C PHE A 619 7.70 -21.53 16.76
N CYS A 620 7.42 -20.48 15.99
CA CYS A 620 8.42 -19.48 15.59
C CYS A 620 8.97 -18.74 16.81
N LEU A 621 8.08 -18.21 17.67
CA LEU A 621 8.48 -17.47 18.86
C LEU A 621 9.34 -18.32 19.81
N VAL A 622 8.90 -19.55 20.10
CA VAL A 622 9.66 -20.47 20.96
C VAL A 622 11.02 -20.80 20.35
N SER A 623 11.07 -21.07 19.05
CA SER A 623 12.32 -21.38 18.34
C SER A 623 13.30 -20.20 18.38
N LEU A 624 12.80 -18.96 18.24
CA LEU A 624 13.60 -17.75 18.36
C LEU A 624 14.16 -17.55 19.77
N TYR A 625 13.36 -17.74 20.83
CA TYR A 625 13.86 -17.66 22.20
C TYR A 625 14.96 -18.68 22.48
N ILE A 626 14.73 -19.95 22.11
CA ILE A 626 15.73 -21.02 22.31
C ILE A 626 16.99 -20.72 21.48
N PHE A 627 16.83 -20.30 20.23
CA PHE A 627 17.93 -19.89 19.36
C PHE A 627 18.76 -18.77 20.00
N THR A 628 18.12 -17.69 20.43
CA THR A 628 18.79 -16.55 21.07
C THR A 628 19.51 -16.97 22.35
N ILE A 629 18.89 -17.77 23.22
CA ILE A 629 19.51 -18.25 24.46
C ILE A 629 20.75 -19.10 24.16
N ILE A 630 20.66 -20.07 23.23
CA ILE A 630 21.78 -20.97 22.93
C ILE A 630 22.94 -20.22 22.27
N ASN A 631 22.67 -19.34 21.30
CA ASN A 631 23.75 -18.59 20.63
C ASN A 631 24.40 -17.58 21.57
N SER A 632 23.61 -16.80 22.31
CA SER A 632 24.15 -15.80 23.23
C SER A 632 24.99 -16.42 24.34
N LEU A 633 24.70 -17.67 24.76
CA LEU A 633 25.48 -18.42 25.76
C LEU A 633 26.46 -19.44 25.15
N GLN A 634 26.72 -19.40 23.85
CA GLN A 634 27.44 -20.47 23.17
C GLN A 634 28.86 -20.68 23.72
N GLY A 635 29.63 -19.61 23.93
CA GLY A 635 30.97 -19.70 24.52
C GLY A 635 30.96 -20.26 25.95
N PHE A 636 29.93 -19.93 26.73
CA PHE A 636 29.74 -20.46 28.07
C PHE A 636 29.40 -21.96 28.07
N LEU A 637 28.55 -22.42 27.15
CA LEU A 637 28.22 -23.84 27.01
C LEU A 637 29.44 -24.67 26.61
N ILE A 638 30.30 -24.15 25.72
CA ILE A 638 31.57 -24.78 25.36
C ILE A 638 32.54 -24.81 26.57
N PHE A 639 32.61 -23.74 27.36
CA PHE A 639 33.39 -23.72 28.60
C PHE A 639 32.95 -24.80 29.58
N LEU A 640 31.64 -24.92 29.85
CA LEU A 640 31.09 -25.95 30.74
C LEU A 640 31.41 -27.35 30.24
N TRP A 641 31.31 -27.58 28.93
CA TRP A 641 31.69 -28.84 28.31
C TRP A 641 33.17 -29.16 28.56
N TYR A 642 34.07 -28.20 28.30
CA TYR A 642 35.50 -28.40 28.49
C TYR A 642 35.86 -28.63 29.97
N TRP A 643 35.24 -27.87 30.87
CA TRP A 643 35.38 -28.06 32.31
C TRP A 643 34.96 -29.46 32.75
N SER A 644 33.82 -29.95 32.26
CA SER A 644 33.34 -31.32 32.50
C SER A 644 34.32 -32.37 31.99
N MET A 645 34.86 -32.20 30.78
CA MET A 645 35.89 -33.10 30.25
C MET A 645 37.16 -33.12 31.10
N VAL A 646 37.61 -31.97 31.57
CA VAL A 646 38.78 -31.88 32.45
C VAL A 646 38.52 -32.55 33.80
N LEU A 647 37.35 -32.34 34.40
CA LEU A 647 36.97 -33.01 35.66
C LEU A 647 36.91 -34.53 35.49
N GLN A 648 36.33 -35.02 34.39
CA GLN A 648 36.28 -36.45 34.09
C GLN A 648 37.68 -37.06 33.93
N SER A 649 38.62 -36.33 33.33
CA SER A 649 40.03 -36.77 33.22
C SER A 649 40.73 -36.83 34.58
N ARG A 650 40.44 -35.91 35.51
CA ARG A 650 41.02 -35.89 36.87
C ARG A 650 40.46 -36.95 37.81
N LYS A 651 39.22 -37.40 37.58
CA LYS A 651 38.58 -38.45 38.41
C LYS A 651 39.01 -39.88 38.03
N SER A 652 39.83 -40.03 36.99
CA SER A 652 40.25 -41.34 36.44
C SER A 652 41.63 -41.89 36.87
N PRO A 653 42.37 -41.33 37.87
CA PRO A 653 43.42 -42.06 38.57
C PRO A 653 43.08 -42.14 40.08
N ASP A 654 42.63 -43.31 40.56
CA ASP A 654 42.80 -43.78 41.96
C ASP A 654 42.03 -45.08 42.29
N SER A 655 41.40 -45.77 41.34
CA SER A 655 40.75 -47.07 41.61
C SER A 655 41.63 -48.29 41.30
N GLN A 656 42.96 -48.18 41.40
CA GLN A 656 43.88 -49.31 41.19
C GLN A 656 45.21 -49.07 41.93
N SER A 657 45.15 -48.98 43.25
CA SER A 657 46.30 -49.21 44.14
C SER A 657 45.78 -49.50 45.54
N SER A 658 46.33 -50.54 46.17
CA SER A 658 46.12 -50.94 47.57
C SER A 658 44.78 -51.58 47.93
N SER A 659 44.65 -52.90 47.74
CA SER A 659 44.15 -53.85 48.76
C SER A 659 44.34 -55.30 48.30
N ASP A 660 45.59 -55.71 48.06
CA ASP A 660 45.99 -57.12 48.16
C ASP A 660 47.19 -57.20 49.10
N SER A 661 46.91 -57.01 50.38
CA SER A 661 47.82 -57.41 51.44
C SER A 661 46.99 -57.75 52.67
N VAL A 662 47.30 -58.91 53.27
CA VAL A 662 46.78 -59.47 54.53
C VAL A 662 45.60 -60.46 54.44
N LYS A 663 45.93 -61.75 54.22
CA LYS A 663 45.72 -62.82 55.23
C LYS A 663 46.34 -64.15 54.77
N LEU A 664 47.54 -64.46 55.28
CA LEU A 664 48.00 -65.82 55.51
C LEU A 664 48.31 -65.92 57.00
N GLN A 665 47.45 -66.63 57.73
CA GLN A 665 47.77 -67.13 59.08
C GLN A 665 48.61 -68.41 58.93
N PRO A 666 49.58 -68.67 59.82
CA PRO A 666 50.22 -69.96 59.93
C PRO A 666 49.39 -70.88 60.83
N ASN A 667 49.01 -72.04 60.31
CA ASN A 667 48.60 -73.20 61.11
C ASN A 667 49.82 -74.11 61.28
N SER A 668 50.34 -74.23 62.51
CA SER A 668 50.83 -75.50 63.06
C SER A 668 51.16 -75.35 64.55
N SER A 669 50.48 -76.15 65.36
CA SER A 669 50.89 -76.69 66.67
C SER A 669 51.32 -75.72 67.77
#